data_AF-A0AAE4ZF52-F1
#
_entry.id   AF-A0AAE4ZF52-F1
#
_cell.length_a   1.000
_cell.length_b   1.000
_cell.length_c   1.000
_cell.angle_alpha   90.00
_cell.angle_beta   90.00
_cell.angle_gamma   90.00
#
_symmetry.space_group_name_H-M   'P 1'
#
loop_
_entity.id
_entity.type
_entity.pdbx_description
1 polymer ?
#
loop_
_entity_poly.entity_id
_entity_poly.type
_entity_poly.pdbx_seq_one_letter_code
_entity_poly.pdbx_strand_id
1 'polypeptide(L)'
;MAPAVRGKVGNLPLDLTSFVGRRREVAETRRALGASRLVTLTGIGGVGKTRLALRVAADSQRSFADGVWLVEFGERRDPQLVAESVAAALGLREQPAVPTTRVLTDYLASRNLLLVLDNCEHLIDDVAKLAETLLRSSPDLRILATSREPLAIGGEMVLRVPPMTVPIPDESTPLRALAQYEAVNLFAERAAAAVPGFELTDENRNSVVAICTELDGLPLPIELAAARLRAMSVDQVLERLTDRFRLLTGGSRSAPDRQQTLRMSIDWSHDLCNPDERELWRRLSVFTHGFELDAAEAVAAQEHTSHDLLDVVASLVDKSILIREEHPGVVRYRLLDNLREYGLERLHEAGEFPELRRRHRDWYLMLLDRAEAEWIGPDQSSWITRIERERPNLAAALEYCLTEPGEAENGLRIANVLYIFWISRGLLNEGRLWLARVLAAQGGEPTRERVKALAASAILAANQGDVPMGQALVREARDEAARLDDRLAEIIATHAAGHVQIYADDPAEAIRLLDSIVDAVRSGHNILRYISTVLGLATATAVLRRREETARYTDEVLEITRARGESIYRSYALCMRGLAEWHDDPAAARPDFAQAAALSGDVDDLLGTAIAVEVLAWTAAAAGQFERSAILLGAADALWSAAGNPGVVIPALRSNRDEARTLCEGALGARAFDTAVRRGCELTLDEVVDFAVADRLPEAAPTERAASDLTPREQEVAELVAQGLTNKAIAEKLVISQRTVQGHVEHVLAKLGFNSRTQIAAWVVERGHET
;
A
#
# COMPACT_ATOMS: atom_id res chain seq x y z
N MET A 1 6.45 -19.63 14.14
CA MET A 1 5.69 -19.15 12.97
C MET A 1 4.91 -17.94 13.45
N ALA A 2 5.45 -16.74 13.24
CA ALA A 2 4.88 -15.51 13.78
C ALA A 2 3.62 -15.12 12.98
N PRO A 3 2.46 -14.88 13.62
CA PRO A 3 1.31 -14.31 12.92
C PRO A 3 1.59 -12.80 12.72
N ALA A 4 1.47 -12.32 11.48
CA ALA A 4 1.48 -10.90 11.21
C ALA A 4 0.25 -10.24 11.87
N VAL A 5 0.45 -9.02 12.40
CA VAL A 5 -0.63 -8.09 12.76
C VAL A 5 -1.67 -8.14 11.65
N ARG A 6 -2.95 -8.37 11.98
CA ARG A 6 -4.01 -8.19 10.98
C ARG A 6 -4.06 -6.71 10.63
N GLY A 7 -3.30 -6.33 9.61
CA GLY A 7 -3.61 -5.14 8.83
C GLY A 7 -5.02 -5.28 8.24
N LYS A 8 -5.55 -4.15 7.79
CA LYS A 8 -6.72 -4.06 6.91
C LYS A 8 -6.87 -5.33 6.05
N VAL A 9 -8.03 -5.99 6.10
CA VAL A 9 -8.27 -7.23 5.34
C VAL A 9 -8.40 -6.87 3.86
N GLY A 10 -7.26 -6.71 3.19
CA GLY A 10 -7.14 -6.22 1.82
C GLY A 10 -6.92 -4.72 1.69
N ASN A 11 -6.55 -4.31 0.47
CA ASN A 11 -6.17 -2.93 0.12
C ASN A 11 -6.87 -2.45 -1.18
N LEU A 12 -7.98 -3.08 -1.59
CA LEU A 12 -8.68 -2.70 -2.81
C LEU A 12 -9.19 -1.24 -2.74
N PRO A 13 -9.00 -0.44 -3.81
CA PRO A 13 -9.49 0.94 -3.86
C PRO A 13 -11.02 0.99 -3.98
N LEU A 14 -11.60 2.11 -3.56
CA LEU A 14 -13.03 2.40 -3.77
C LEU A 14 -13.26 2.85 -5.22
N ASP A 15 -14.30 2.32 -5.86
CA ASP A 15 -14.70 2.73 -7.21
C ASP A 15 -15.28 4.16 -7.20
N LEU A 16 -14.59 5.11 -7.83
CA LEU A 16 -15.06 6.50 -7.99
C LEU A 16 -16.03 6.68 -9.16
N THR A 17 -16.06 5.70 -10.07
CA THR A 17 -16.97 5.67 -11.22
C THR A 17 -17.64 4.32 -11.31
N SER A 18 -18.91 4.33 -11.69
CA SER A 18 -19.73 3.15 -11.93
C SER A 18 -19.07 2.13 -12.86
N PHE A 19 -19.24 0.84 -12.54
CA PHE A 19 -18.80 -0.27 -13.37
C PHE A 19 -19.93 -0.69 -14.33
N VAL A 20 -19.72 -0.49 -15.64
CA VAL A 20 -20.77 -0.64 -16.66
C VAL A 20 -20.63 -1.95 -17.41
N GLY A 21 -21.70 -2.74 -17.46
CA GLY A 21 -21.75 -3.97 -18.24
C GLY A 21 -20.89 -5.11 -17.67
N ARG A 22 -20.33 -5.94 -18.56
CA ARG A 22 -19.35 -7.01 -18.27
C ARG A 22 -19.83 -8.12 -17.34
N ARG A 23 -21.15 -8.33 -17.22
CA ARG A 23 -21.73 -9.35 -16.34
C ARG A 23 -21.25 -10.76 -16.70
N ARG A 24 -21.07 -11.01 -18.01
CA ARG A 24 -20.59 -12.29 -18.52
C ARG A 24 -19.14 -12.52 -18.13
N GLU A 25 -18.28 -11.53 -18.37
CA GLU A 25 -16.85 -11.58 -18.07
C GLU A 25 -16.63 -11.72 -16.55
N VAL A 26 -17.34 -10.96 -15.73
CA VAL A 26 -17.31 -11.12 -14.26
C VAL A 26 -17.67 -12.55 -13.87
N ALA A 27 -18.75 -13.11 -14.43
CA ALA A 27 -19.17 -14.48 -14.13
C ALA A 27 -18.19 -15.54 -14.67
N GLU A 28 -17.55 -15.30 -15.81
CA GLU A 28 -16.51 -16.16 -16.39
C GLU A 28 -15.24 -16.14 -15.53
N THR A 29 -14.75 -14.97 -15.14
CA THR A 29 -13.57 -14.82 -14.28
C THR A 29 -13.82 -15.42 -12.89
N ARG A 30 -15.00 -15.22 -12.29
CA ARG A 30 -15.34 -15.88 -11.00
C ARG A 30 -15.37 -17.40 -11.11
N ARG A 31 -15.92 -17.94 -12.20
CA ARG A 31 -15.90 -19.39 -12.44
C ARG A 31 -14.48 -19.91 -12.64
N ALA A 32 -13.66 -19.20 -13.41
CA ALA A 32 -12.26 -19.56 -13.61
C ALA A 32 -11.47 -19.48 -12.30
N LEU A 33 -11.69 -18.45 -11.48
CA LEU A 33 -11.10 -18.33 -10.15
C LEU A 33 -11.59 -19.39 -9.18
N GLY A 34 -12.72 -20.06 -9.43
CA GLY A 34 -13.14 -21.25 -8.68
C GLY A 34 -12.41 -22.51 -9.15
N ALA A 35 -12.22 -22.65 -10.46
CA ALA A 35 -11.65 -23.85 -11.10
C ALA A 35 -10.11 -23.87 -11.15
N SER A 36 -9.45 -22.72 -11.18
CA SER A 36 -7.99 -22.57 -11.19
C SER A 36 -7.52 -21.66 -10.05
N ARG A 37 -6.26 -21.87 -9.64
CA ARG A 37 -5.57 -21.04 -8.66
C ARG A 37 -4.81 -19.88 -9.30
N LEU A 38 -4.62 -19.89 -10.62
CA LEU A 38 -4.06 -18.78 -11.38
C LEU A 38 -4.97 -18.46 -12.56
N VAL A 39 -5.48 -17.24 -12.59
CA VAL A 39 -6.25 -16.71 -13.71
C VAL A 39 -5.57 -15.45 -14.21
N THR A 40 -5.27 -15.39 -15.50
CA THR A 40 -4.66 -14.21 -16.12
C THR A 40 -5.65 -13.58 -17.10
N LEU A 41 -6.06 -12.35 -16.84
CA LEU A 41 -6.84 -11.53 -17.75
C LEU A 41 -5.90 -10.94 -18.80
N THR A 42 -6.05 -11.37 -20.04
CA THR A 42 -5.26 -10.88 -21.18
C THR A 42 -6.10 -10.00 -22.09
N GLY A 43 -5.46 -9.02 -22.73
CA GLY A 43 -6.15 -8.10 -23.62
C GLY A 43 -5.34 -6.85 -23.90
N ILE A 44 -5.73 -6.16 -24.96
CA ILE A 44 -5.10 -4.91 -25.41
C ILE A 44 -5.24 -3.79 -24.35
N GLY A 45 -4.42 -2.75 -24.47
CA GLY A 45 -4.52 -1.55 -23.64
C GLY A 45 -5.93 -0.94 -23.71
N GLY A 46 -6.40 -0.34 -22.61
CA GLY A 46 -7.70 0.35 -22.57
C GLY A 46 -8.95 -0.52 -22.60
N VAL A 47 -8.84 -1.86 -22.69
CA VAL A 47 -10.01 -2.78 -22.72
C VAL A 47 -10.72 -2.95 -21.36
N GLY A 48 -10.09 -2.50 -20.27
CA GLY A 48 -10.66 -2.55 -18.91
C GLY A 48 -10.25 -3.76 -18.07
N LYS A 49 -9.08 -4.37 -18.32
CA LYS A 49 -8.59 -5.54 -17.56
C LYS A 49 -8.50 -5.27 -16.05
N THR A 50 -7.83 -4.18 -15.67
CA THR A 50 -7.68 -3.74 -14.27
C THR A 50 -9.04 -3.55 -13.61
N ARG A 51 -9.95 -2.80 -14.24
CA ARG A 51 -11.31 -2.57 -13.72
C ARG A 51 -12.11 -3.86 -13.56
N LEU A 52 -11.99 -4.80 -14.51
CA LEU A 52 -12.61 -6.12 -14.40
C LEU A 52 -12.00 -6.95 -13.26
N ALA A 53 -10.68 -6.94 -13.12
CA ALA A 53 -9.98 -7.66 -12.05
C ALA A 53 -10.39 -7.14 -10.66
N LEU A 54 -10.36 -5.83 -10.47
CA LEU A 54 -10.76 -5.17 -9.22
C LEU A 54 -12.24 -5.43 -8.89
N ARG A 55 -13.13 -5.40 -9.89
CA ARG A 55 -14.54 -5.73 -9.70
C ARG A 55 -14.72 -7.17 -9.22
N VAL A 56 -14.07 -8.12 -9.88
CA VAL A 56 -14.14 -9.54 -9.53
C VAL A 56 -13.54 -9.80 -8.15
N ALA A 57 -12.42 -9.13 -7.84
CA ALA A 57 -11.74 -9.16 -6.55
C ALA A 57 -12.65 -8.66 -5.42
N ALA A 58 -13.28 -7.49 -5.59
CA ALA A 58 -14.25 -6.93 -4.64
C ALA A 58 -15.45 -7.88 -4.44
N ASP A 59 -16.03 -8.38 -5.54
CA ASP A 59 -17.18 -9.30 -5.51
C ASP A 59 -16.85 -10.68 -4.88
N SER A 60 -15.56 -11.01 -4.74
CA SER A 60 -15.07 -12.27 -4.19
C SER A 60 -14.47 -12.15 -2.78
N GLN A 61 -14.44 -10.95 -2.19
CA GLN A 61 -13.83 -10.71 -0.86
C GLN A 61 -14.30 -11.69 0.22
N ARG A 62 -15.60 -12.00 0.25
CA ARG A 62 -16.19 -12.92 1.25
C ARG A 62 -15.71 -14.37 1.14
N SER A 63 -15.10 -14.75 0.01
CA SER A 63 -14.59 -16.09 -0.22
C SER A 63 -13.14 -16.29 0.21
N PHE A 64 -12.46 -15.21 0.65
CA PHE A 64 -11.06 -15.24 1.06
C PHE A 64 -10.94 -14.73 2.50
N ALA A 65 -10.79 -15.65 3.45
CA ALA A 65 -10.79 -15.33 4.88
C ALA A 65 -9.63 -14.39 5.29
N ASP A 66 -8.52 -14.44 4.57
CA ASP A 66 -7.34 -13.59 4.78
C ASP A 66 -7.28 -12.39 3.80
N GLY A 67 -8.40 -12.12 3.12
CA GLY A 67 -8.60 -10.89 2.33
C GLY A 67 -8.15 -10.96 0.86
N VAL A 68 -8.28 -9.81 0.21
CA VAL A 68 -7.96 -9.62 -1.21
C VAL A 68 -7.02 -8.44 -1.38
N TRP A 69 -5.89 -8.69 -2.03
CA TRP A 69 -4.75 -7.79 -2.02
C TRP A 69 -4.31 -7.45 -3.44
N LEU A 70 -4.34 -6.17 -3.77
CA LEU A 70 -3.87 -5.58 -5.01
C LEU A 70 -2.38 -5.25 -4.91
N VAL A 71 -1.63 -5.71 -5.89
CA VAL A 71 -0.24 -5.36 -6.13
C VAL A 71 -0.18 -4.70 -7.50
N GLU A 72 0.02 -3.38 -7.52
CA GLU A 72 0.20 -2.62 -8.76
C GLU A 72 1.70 -2.53 -9.05
N PHE A 73 2.16 -3.24 -10.09
CA PHE A 73 3.56 -3.13 -10.51
C PHE A 73 3.86 -1.82 -11.24
N GLY A 74 2.83 -1.14 -11.77
CA GLY A 74 2.99 0.08 -12.56
C GLY A 74 4.00 -0.12 -13.70
N GLU A 75 4.74 0.93 -14.07
CA GLU A 75 5.84 0.83 -15.03
C GLU A 75 7.20 0.48 -14.38
N ARG A 76 7.19 -0.09 -13.16
CA ARG A 76 8.44 -0.57 -12.54
C ARG A 76 9.02 -1.64 -13.46
N ARG A 77 10.29 -1.48 -13.86
CA ARG A 77 11.01 -2.44 -14.71
C ARG A 77 12.04 -3.25 -13.95
N ASP A 78 12.11 -3.11 -12.62
CA ASP A 78 13.11 -3.80 -11.81
C ASP A 78 12.60 -5.18 -11.34
N PRO A 79 13.19 -6.28 -11.84
CA PRO A 79 12.89 -7.64 -11.40
C PRO A 79 13.07 -7.88 -9.89
N GLN A 80 14.02 -7.17 -9.26
CA GLN A 80 14.38 -7.41 -7.86
C GLN A 80 13.26 -6.95 -6.92
N LEU A 81 12.50 -5.94 -7.33
CA LEU A 81 11.41 -5.35 -6.55
C LEU A 81 10.07 -6.10 -6.65
N VAL A 82 9.97 -7.16 -7.46
CA VAL A 82 8.69 -7.87 -7.66
C VAL A 82 8.22 -8.52 -6.36
N ALA A 83 9.10 -9.30 -5.71
CA ALA A 83 8.78 -9.93 -4.43
C ALA A 83 8.57 -8.89 -3.33
N GLU A 84 9.36 -7.82 -3.33
CA GLU A 84 9.26 -6.73 -2.37
C GLU A 84 7.94 -5.97 -2.51
N SER A 85 7.46 -5.76 -3.74
CA SER A 85 6.17 -5.10 -4.01
C SER A 85 4.99 -5.94 -3.54
N VAL A 86 5.04 -7.27 -3.72
CA VAL A 86 4.03 -8.19 -3.17
C VAL A 86 4.09 -8.20 -1.64
N ALA A 87 5.30 -8.24 -1.06
CA ALA A 87 5.48 -8.22 0.39
C ALA A 87 4.93 -6.91 0.99
N ALA A 88 5.30 -5.76 0.41
CA ALA A 88 4.82 -4.45 0.81
C ALA A 88 3.29 -4.33 0.74
N ALA A 89 2.68 -4.82 -0.35
CA ALA A 89 1.23 -4.83 -0.49
C ALA A 89 0.54 -5.65 0.60
N LEU A 90 1.11 -6.80 0.98
CA LEU A 90 0.64 -7.66 2.07
C LEU A 90 0.98 -7.13 3.47
N GLY A 91 1.62 -5.96 3.58
CA GLY A 91 2.12 -5.42 4.84
C GLY A 91 3.26 -6.24 5.45
N LEU A 92 3.89 -7.12 4.66
CA LEU A 92 5.03 -7.92 5.07
C LEU A 92 6.31 -7.12 4.88
N ARG A 93 7.08 -7.06 5.94
CA ARG A 93 8.40 -6.45 5.90
C ARG A 93 9.45 -7.54 5.93
N GLU A 94 10.48 -7.36 5.11
CA GLU A 94 11.46 -8.43 4.88
C GLU A 94 12.32 -8.66 6.13
N GLN A 95 12.69 -9.92 6.33
CA GLN A 95 13.50 -10.31 7.48
C GLN A 95 14.98 -10.28 7.10
N PRO A 96 15.87 -9.75 7.96
CA PRO A 96 17.30 -9.75 7.72
C PRO A 96 17.80 -11.18 7.44
N ALA A 97 18.59 -11.34 6.37
CA ALA A 97 19.16 -12.61 5.91
C ALA A 97 18.17 -13.70 5.41
N VAL A 98 16.88 -13.40 5.28
CA VAL A 98 15.89 -14.32 4.65
C VAL A 98 15.40 -13.72 3.33
N PRO A 99 15.53 -14.43 2.20
CA PRO A 99 14.99 -13.95 0.92
C PRO A 99 13.49 -13.64 1.02
N THR A 100 13.05 -12.50 0.49
CA THR A 100 11.64 -12.05 0.54
C THR A 100 10.67 -13.07 -0.01
N THR A 101 11.05 -13.81 -1.06
CA THR A 101 10.28 -14.93 -1.59
C THR A 101 9.98 -15.99 -0.54
N ARG A 102 10.94 -16.30 0.36
CA ARG A 102 10.73 -17.25 1.45
C ARG A 102 9.80 -16.70 2.53
N VAL A 103 9.93 -15.42 2.86
CA VAL A 103 8.99 -14.73 3.77
C VAL A 103 7.56 -14.82 3.23
N LEU A 104 7.39 -14.55 1.93
CA LEU A 104 6.12 -14.68 1.25
C LEU A 104 5.57 -16.10 1.27
N THR A 105 6.39 -17.12 0.96
CA THR A 105 5.92 -18.51 0.97
C THR A 105 5.50 -18.95 2.37
N ASP A 106 6.26 -18.58 3.40
CA ASP A 106 5.97 -18.94 4.79
C ASP A 106 4.68 -18.23 5.28
N TYR A 107 4.50 -16.96 4.89
CA TYR A 107 3.29 -16.19 5.21
C TYR A 107 2.06 -16.76 4.50
N LEU A 108 2.15 -17.07 3.21
CA LEU A 108 1.01 -17.50 2.42
C LEU A 108 0.68 -19.00 2.61
N ALA A 109 1.60 -19.80 3.15
CA ALA A 109 1.45 -21.26 3.29
C ALA A 109 0.15 -21.73 3.98
N SER A 110 -0.37 -20.96 4.93
CA SER A 110 -1.55 -21.31 5.72
C SER A 110 -2.73 -20.36 5.54
N ARG A 111 -2.68 -19.48 4.54
CA ARG A 111 -3.66 -18.41 4.33
C ARG A 111 -4.54 -18.64 3.11
N ASN A 112 -5.82 -18.34 3.28
CA ASN A 112 -6.83 -18.33 2.23
C ASN A 112 -7.00 -16.91 1.68
N LEU A 113 -6.22 -16.59 0.64
CA LEU A 113 -5.98 -15.22 0.16
C LEU A 113 -6.07 -15.13 -1.36
N LEU A 114 -6.56 -14.00 -1.87
CA LEU A 114 -6.49 -13.65 -3.30
C LEU A 114 -5.50 -12.52 -3.54
N LEU A 115 -4.47 -12.79 -4.34
CA LEU A 115 -3.55 -11.77 -4.87
C LEU A 115 -4.03 -11.30 -6.25
N VAL A 116 -4.25 -10.00 -6.38
CA VAL A 116 -4.48 -9.34 -7.67
C VAL A 116 -3.17 -8.71 -8.11
N LEU A 117 -2.57 -9.22 -9.18
CA LEU A 117 -1.33 -8.72 -9.76
C LEU A 117 -1.66 -7.87 -10.99
N ASP A 118 -1.51 -6.56 -10.90
CA ASP A 118 -1.90 -5.64 -11.98
C ASP A 118 -0.68 -5.14 -12.77
N ASN A 119 -0.87 -5.02 -14.09
CA ASN A 119 0.12 -4.51 -15.06
C ASN A 119 1.40 -5.35 -15.15
N CYS A 120 1.27 -6.67 -15.28
CA CYS A 120 2.42 -7.58 -15.28
C CYS A 120 3.27 -7.52 -16.56
N GLU A 121 2.82 -6.85 -17.63
CA GLU A 121 3.45 -6.90 -18.97
C GLU A 121 4.92 -6.48 -19.04
N HIS A 122 5.41 -5.64 -18.13
CA HIS A 122 6.80 -5.20 -18.11
C HIS A 122 7.74 -6.11 -17.31
N LEU A 123 7.19 -7.07 -16.56
CA LEU A 123 7.89 -7.90 -15.59
C LEU A 123 7.45 -9.38 -15.67
N ILE A 124 6.97 -9.82 -16.83
CA ILE A 124 6.29 -11.12 -17.00
C ILE A 124 7.13 -12.27 -16.46
N ASP A 125 8.40 -12.35 -16.85
CA ASP A 125 9.28 -13.46 -16.45
C ASP A 125 9.44 -13.55 -14.93
N ASP A 126 9.55 -12.42 -14.24
CA ASP A 126 9.81 -12.38 -12.81
C ASP A 126 8.53 -12.52 -11.97
N VAL A 127 7.43 -11.95 -12.46
CA VAL A 127 6.08 -12.20 -11.92
C VAL A 127 5.72 -13.68 -12.07
N ALA A 128 6.02 -14.29 -13.22
CA ALA A 128 5.78 -15.72 -13.48
C ALA A 128 6.58 -16.61 -12.51
N LYS A 129 7.89 -16.37 -12.36
CA LYS A 129 8.74 -17.11 -11.40
C LYS A 129 8.22 -17.00 -9.97
N LEU A 130 7.83 -15.78 -9.54
CA LEU A 130 7.30 -15.56 -8.20
C LEU A 130 5.96 -16.28 -8.03
N ALA A 131 5.01 -16.07 -8.95
CA ALA A 131 3.68 -16.68 -8.90
C ALA A 131 3.77 -18.22 -8.84
N GLU A 132 4.65 -18.83 -9.65
CA GLU A 132 4.88 -20.27 -9.60
C GLU A 132 5.40 -20.73 -8.22
N THR A 133 6.35 -19.98 -7.65
CA THR A 133 6.92 -20.29 -6.33
C THR A 133 5.86 -20.21 -5.23
N LEU A 134 5.04 -19.15 -5.23
CA LEU A 134 3.99 -18.97 -4.23
C LEU A 134 2.88 -20.02 -4.37
N LEU A 135 2.44 -20.32 -5.59
CA LEU A 135 1.38 -21.30 -5.84
C LEU A 135 1.80 -22.72 -5.44
N ARG A 136 3.08 -23.09 -5.56
CA ARG A 136 3.58 -24.40 -5.11
C ARG A 136 3.60 -24.53 -3.58
N SER A 137 3.87 -23.44 -2.86
CA SER A 137 4.04 -23.47 -1.41
C SER A 137 2.77 -23.17 -0.62
N SER A 138 1.74 -22.60 -1.24
CA SER A 138 0.57 -22.04 -0.54
C SER A 138 -0.76 -22.58 -1.10
N PRO A 139 -1.25 -23.74 -0.66
CA PRO A 139 -2.35 -24.47 -1.32
C PRO A 139 -3.66 -23.66 -1.45
N ASP A 140 -3.94 -22.77 -0.49
CA ASP A 140 -5.17 -21.96 -0.45
C ASP A 140 -5.02 -20.57 -1.10
N LEU A 141 -3.84 -20.26 -1.63
CA LEU A 141 -3.57 -19.04 -2.40
C LEU A 141 -4.18 -19.13 -3.80
N ARG A 142 -4.85 -18.05 -4.22
CA ARG A 142 -5.23 -17.79 -5.61
C ARG A 142 -4.65 -16.47 -6.11
N ILE A 143 -4.36 -16.43 -7.42
CA ILE A 143 -3.79 -15.27 -8.10
C ILE A 143 -4.68 -14.88 -9.29
N LEU A 144 -5.03 -13.60 -9.36
CA LEU A 144 -5.69 -12.96 -10.51
C LEU A 144 -4.72 -11.93 -11.10
N ALA A 145 -4.15 -12.22 -12.27
CA ALA A 145 -3.20 -11.33 -12.93
C ALA A 145 -3.86 -10.53 -14.07
N THR A 146 -3.40 -9.32 -14.34
CA THR A 146 -3.70 -8.58 -15.58
C THR A 146 -2.41 -8.35 -16.37
N SER A 147 -2.47 -8.61 -17.67
CA SER A 147 -1.32 -8.46 -18.56
C SER A 147 -1.76 -8.31 -20.02
N ARG A 148 -0.88 -7.84 -20.90
CA ARG A 148 -1.10 -7.89 -22.37
C ARG A 148 -0.98 -9.32 -22.91
N GLU A 149 -0.13 -10.14 -22.31
CA GLU A 149 0.14 -11.53 -22.71
C GLU A 149 0.19 -12.48 -21.49
N PRO A 150 0.04 -13.80 -21.69
CA PRO A 150 0.03 -14.78 -20.58
C PRO A 150 1.34 -14.82 -19.79
N LEU A 151 1.29 -15.24 -18.52
CA LEU A 151 2.48 -15.53 -17.72
C LEU A 151 3.18 -16.83 -18.14
N ALA A 152 2.47 -17.70 -18.85
CA ALA A 152 2.95 -18.95 -19.45
C ALA A 152 3.52 -19.97 -18.44
N ILE A 153 2.88 -20.09 -17.26
CA ILE A 153 3.24 -21.07 -16.22
C ILE A 153 2.18 -22.16 -16.01
N GLY A 154 2.58 -23.29 -15.42
CA GLY A 154 1.70 -24.42 -15.18
C GLY A 154 0.51 -24.08 -14.29
N GLY A 155 -0.70 -24.49 -14.70
CA GLY A 155 -1.94 -24.21 -13.96
C GLY A 155 -2.55 -22.84 -14.26
N GLU A 156 -1.96 -22.03 -15.14
CA GLU A 156 -2.54 -20.78 -15.60
C GLU A 156 -3.81 -21.01 -16.43
N MET A 157 -4.89 -20.32 -16.07
CA MET A 157 -6.09 -20.20 -16.90
C MET A 157 -6.16 -18.80 -17.51
N VAL A 158 -5.88 -18.71 -18.81
CA VAL A 158 -5.90 -17.43 -19.54
C VAL A 158 -7.32 -17.10 -19.98
N LEU A 159 -7.82 -15.94 -19.57
CA LEU A 159 -9.08 -15.38 -20.04
C LEU A 159 -8.82 -14.12 -20.86
N ARG A 160 -9.22 -14.16 -22.13
CA ARG A 160 -9.13 -12.99 -23.00
C ARG A 160 -10.32 -12.06 -22.74
N VAL A 161 -10.05 -10.83 -22.33
CA VAL A 161 -11.06 -9.79 -22.15
C VAL A 161 -11.42 -9.22 -23.53
N PRO A 162 -12.66 -9.42 -24.03
CA PRO A 162 -13.07 -8.85 -25.31
C PRO A 162 -13.31 -7.34 -25.18
N PRO A 163 -13.38 -6.56 -26.26
CA PRO A 163 -14.00 -5.23 -26.23
C PRO A 163 -15.47 -5.29 -25.77
N MET A 164 -16.04 -4.14 -25.45
CA MET A 164 -17.46 -4.04 -25.10
C MET A 164 -18.33 -4.32 -26.33
N THR A 165 -19.48 -4.95 -26.09
CA THR A 165 -20.46 -5.22 -27.14
C THR A 165 -20.99 -3.93 -27.76
N VAL A 166 -21.01 -3.89 -29.09
CA VAL A 166 -21.52 -2.79 -29.92
C VAL A 166 -22.67 -3.32 -30.80
N PRO A 167 -23.78 -2.58 -30.97
CA PRO A 167 -24.86 -3.02 -31.84
C PRO A 167 -24.47 -3.03 -33.32
N ILE A 168 -25.07 -3.93 -34.09
CA ILE A 168 -25.03 -3.86 -35.54
C ILE A 168 -25.90 -2.67 -35.96
N PRO A 169 -25.45 -1.76 -36.85
CA PRO A 169 -26.24 -0.63 -37.28
C PRO A 169 -27.56 -1.07 -37.92
N ASP A 170 -28.67 -0.97 -37.18
CA ASP A 170 -30.04 -1.21 -37.64
C ASP A 170 -30.97 -0.15 -37.02
N GLU A 171 -31.52 0.70 -37.89
CA GLU A 171 -32.44 1.80 -37.53
C GLU A 171 -33.72 1.30 -36.85
N SER A 172 -34.09 0.03 -37.01
CA SER A 172 -35.28 -0.56 -36.38
C SER A 172 -35.10 -0.99 -34.92
N THR A 173 -33.86 -0.98 -34.39
CA THR A 173 -33.58 -1.41 -33.01
C THR A 173 -34.15 -0.43 -31.98
N PRO A 174 -35.04 -0.84 -31.06
CA PRO A 174 -35.61 0.08 -30.08
C PRO A 174 -34.54 0.57 -29.08
N LEU A 175 -34.64 1.82 -28.61
CA LEU A 175 -33.69 2.46 -27.68
C LEU A 175 -33.34 1.58 -26.45
N ARG A 176 -34.35 0.95 -25.85
CA ARG A 176 -34.19 0.03 -24.72
C ARG A 176 -33.29 -1.18 -24.99
N ALA A 177 -33.19 -1.61 -26.25
CA ALA A 177 -32.32 -2.70 -26.67
C ALA A 177 -30.90 -2.18 -26.95
N LEU A 178 -30.77 -0.97 -27.50
CA LEU A 178 -29.46 -0.31 -27.67
C LEU A 178 -28.76 -0.08 -26.33
N ALA A 179 -29.48 0.33 -25.29
CA ALA A 179 -28.94 0.50 -23.94
C ALA A 179 -28.46 -0.81 -23.28
N GLN A 180 -28.75 -1.99 -23.86
CA GLN A 180 -28.22 -3.27 -23.36
C GLN A 180 -26.82 -3.59 -23.91
N TYR A 181 -26.40 -2.91 -24.98
CA TYR A 181 -25.04 -3.02 -25.49
C TYR A 181 -24.10 -2.23 -24.60
N GLU A 182 -23.02 -2.88 -24.17
CA GLU A 182 -22.15 -2.36 -23.11
C GLU A 182 -21.48 -1.05 -23.52
N ALA A 183 -21.06 -0.93 -24.78
CA ALA A 183 -20.40 0.27 -25.28
C ALA A 183 -21.34 1.49 -25.31
N VAL A 184 -22.59 1.28 -25.72
CA VAL A 184 -23.63 2.33 -25.78
C VAL A 184 -24.02 2.75 -24.37
N ASN A 185 -24.19 1.78 -23.46
CA ASN A 185 -24.49 2.07 -22.06
C ASN A 185 -23.35 2.85 -21.39
N LEU A 186 -22.10 2.45 -21.62
CA LEU A 186 -20.93 3.16 -21.11
C LEU A 186 -20.88 4.59 -21.66
N PHE A 187 -21.09 4.77 -22.96
CA PHE A 187 -21.13 6.10 -23.57
C PHE A 187 -22.22 6.96 -22.95
N ALA A 188 -23.46 6.45 -22.85
CA ALA A 188 -24.58 7.20 -22.31
C ALA A 188 -24.37 7.61 -20.84
N GLU A 189 -23.82 6.71 -20.02
CA GLU A 189 -23.56 6.98 -18.62
C GLU A 189 -22.44 8.02 -18.42
N ARG A 190 -21.38 7.93 -19.23
CA ARG A 190 -20.27 8.90 -19.19
C ARG A 190 -20.69 10.25 -19.79
N ALA A 191 -21.55 10.22 -20.81
CA ALA A 191 -22.17 11.41 -21.40
C ALA A 191 -23.08 12.13 -20.39
N ALA A 192 -23.87 11.41 -19.60
CA ALA A 192 -24.70 11.98 -18.54
C ALA A 192 -23.87 12.59 -17.40
N ALA A 193 -22.70 12.00 -17.09
CA ALA A 193 -21.75 12.59 -16.15
C ALA A 193 -21.05 13.84 -16.72
N ALA A 194 -20.85 13.90 -18.04
CA ALA A 194 -20.24 15.03 -18.73
C ALA A 194 -21.24 16.19 -18.92
N VAL A 195 -22.48 15.88 -19.30
CA VAL A 195 -23.56 16.81 -19.60
C VAL A 195 -24.81 16.38 -18.80
N PRO A 196 -25.12 17.07 -17.69
CA PRO A 196 -26.29 16.73 -16.87
C PRO A 196 -27.58 16.71 -17.70
N GLY A 197 -28.34 15.62 -17.61
CA GLY A 197 -29.58 15.42 -18.36
C GLY A 197 -29.41 14.83 -19.76
N PHE A 198 -28.20 14.43 -20.16
CA PHE A 198 -28.03 13.65 -21.39
C PHE A 198 -28.76 12.31 -21.32
N GLU A 199 -29.57 12.01 -22.33
CA GLU A 199 -30.24 10.73 -22.51
C GLU A 199 -30.03 10.22 -23.95
N LEU A 200 -30.08 8.89 -24.12
CA LEU A 200 -30.11 8.28 -25.45
C LEU A 200 -31.52 8.47 -26.04
N THR A 201 -31.62 9.19 -27.15
CA THR A 201 -32.87 9.53 -27.84
C THR A 201 -32.90 8.96 -29.24
N ASP A 202 -34.08 8.96 -29.88
CA ASP A 202 -34.20 8.55 -31.29
C ASP A 202 -33.41 9.46 -32.24
N GLU A 203 -33.12 10.69 -31.82
CA GLU A 203 -32.34 11.66 -32.61
C GLU A 203 -30.83 11.36 -32.57
N ASN A 204 -30.28 11.00 -31.40
CA ASN A 204 -28.83 10.82 -31.23
C ASN A 204 -28.36 9.36 -31.33
N ARG A 205 -29.28 8.37 -31.29
CA ARG A 205 -28.94 6.94 -31.24
C ARG A 205 -28.02 6.48 -32.35
N ASN A 206 -28.22 6.94 -33.58
CA ASN A 206 -27.42 6.50 -34.73
C ASN A 206 -25.98 6.97 -34.59
N SER A 207 -25.79 8.21 -34.13
CA SER A 207 -24.47 8.79 -33.94
C SER A 207 -23.73 8.17 -32.76
N VAL A 208 -24.44 7.88 -31.66
CA VAL A 208 -23.85 7.14 -30.52
C VAL A 208 -23.39 5.74 -30.95
N VAL A 209 -24.24 5.00 -31.68
CA VAL A 209 -23.90 3.66 -32.19
C VAL A 209 -22.68 3.73 -33.12
N ALA A 210 -22.65 4.70 -34.03
CA ALA A 210 -21.54 4.89 -34.95
C ALA A 210 -20.24 5.21 -34.19
N ILE A 211 -20.27 6.10 -33.19
CA ILE A 211 -19.10 6.39 -32.33
C ILE A 211 -18.61 5.11 -31.64
N CYS A 212 -19.49 4.37 -30.97
CA CYS A 212 -19.11 3.13 -30.29
C CYS A 212 -18.52 2.09 -31.25
N THR A 213 -18.97 2.08 -32.51
CA THR A 213 -18.46 1.19 -33.56
C THR A 213 -17.08 1.62 -34.04
N GLU A 214 -16.89 2.90 -34.35
CA GLU A 214 -15.58 3.45 -34.78
C GLU A 214 -14.51 3.30 -33.69
N LEU A 215 -14.91 3.31 -32.42
CA LEU A 215 -14.03 3.11 -31.28
C LEU A 215 -13.83 1.63 -30.90
N ASP A 216 -14.26 0.70 -31.76
CA ASP A 216 -14.12 -0.76 -31.60
C ASP A 216 -14.68 -1.32 -30.27
N GLY A 217 -15.62 -0.61 -29.63
CA GLY A 217 -16.12 -0.98 -28.30
C GLY A 217 -15.05 -0.89 -27.20
N LEU A 218 -13.97 -0.12 -27.38
CA LEU A 218 -12.93 0.02 -26.37
C LEU A 218 -13.37 1.02 -25.28
N PRO A 219 -13.43 0.60 -24.00
CA PRO A 219 -13.93 1.45 -22.92
C PRO A 219 -13.22 2.79 -22.79
N LEU A 220 -11.88 2.78 -22.76
CA LEU A 220 -11.12 4.02 -22.58
C LEU A 220 -11.36 5.03 -23.73
N PRO A 221 -11.26 4.66 -25.01
CA PRO A 221 -11.70 5.51 -26.12
C PRO A 221 -13.14 6.04 -26.00
N ILE A 222 -14.09 5.20 -25.59
CA ILE A 222 -15.49 5.59 -25.41
C ILE A 222 -15.62 6.64 -24.31
N GLU A 223 -14.93 6.46 -23.18
CA GLU A 223 -14.91 7.44 -22.08
C GLU A 223 -14.31 8.77 -22.53
N LEU A 224 -13.20 8.74 -23.27
CA LEU A 224 -12.58 9.93 -23.83
C LEU A 224 -13.50 10.67 -24.82
N ALA A 225 -14.26 9.94 -25.64
CA ALA A 225 -15.23 10.53 -26.57
C ALA A 225 -16.45 11.12 -25.86
N ALA A 226 -17.01 10.40 -24.88
CA ALA A 226 -18.16 10.87 -24.11
C ALA A 226 -17.83 12.14 -23.30
N ALA A 227 -16.61 12.24 -22.76
CA ALA A 227 -16.14 13.45 -22.08
C ALA A 227 -16.17 14.70 -22.99
N ARG A 228 -16.06 14.55 -24.32
CA ARG A 228 -16.09 15.68 -25.28
C ARG A 228 -17.47 16.31 -25.45
N LEU A 229 -18.53 15.67 -24.96
CA LEU A 229 -19.88 16.21 -25.07
C LEU A 229 -20.07 17.53 -24.28
N ARG A 230 -19.15 17.84 -23.36
CA ARG A 230 -19.10 19.16 -22.70
C ARG A 230 -18.91 20.32 -23.67
N ALA A 231 -18.23 20.09 -24.79
CA ALA A 231 -17.85 21.13 -25.74
C ALA A 231 -18.45 20.93 -27.15
N MET A 232 -19.02 19.76 -27.42
CA MET A 232 -19.45 19.35 -28.77
C MET A 232 -20.73 18.51 -28.70
N SER A 233 -21.54 18.55 -29.75
CA SER A 233 -22.65 17.60 -29.93
C SER A 233 -22.14 16.20 -30.31
N VAL A 234 -23.00 15.19 -30.15
CA VAL A 234 -22.71 13.79 -30.53
C VAL A 234 -22.33 13.69 -32.01
N ASP A 235 -23.05 14.40 -32.89
CA ASP A 235 -22.78 14.38 -34.34
C ASP A 235 -21.42 14.99 -34.68
N GLN A 236 -21.05 16.09 -34.03
CA GLN A 236 -19.74 16.70 -34.21
C GLN A 236 -18.59 15.81 -33.70
N VAL A 237 -18.83 15.03 -32.63
CA VAL A 237 -17.87 14.03 -32.16
C VAL A 237 -17.68 12.94 -33.22
N LEU A 238 -18.77 12.42 -33.78
CA LEU A 238 -18.72 11.40 -34.83
C LEU A 238 -17.98 11.90 -36.08
N GLU A 239 -18.35 13.08 -36.60
CA GLU A 239 -17.74 13.67 -37.79
C GLU A 239 -16.21 13.77 -37.65
N ARG A 240 -15.74 14.29 -36.51
CA ARG A 240 -14.30 14.44 -36.26
C ARG A 240 -13.56 13.12 -36.09
N LEU A 241 -14.20 12.10 -35.51
CA LEU A 241 -13.63 10.76 -35.45
C LEU A 241 -13.47 10.19 -36.87
N THR A 242 -14.54 10.21 -37.67
CA THR A 242 -14.54 9.66 -39.03
C THR A 242 -13.52 10.33 -39.96
N ASP A 243 -13.41 11.66 -39.94
CA ASP A 243 -12.46 12.39 -40.77
C ASP A 243 -11.00 12.05 -40.43
N ARG A 244 -10.70 11.90 -39.14
CA ARG A 244 -9.36 11.53 -38.64
C ARG A 244 -8.98 10.11 -39.02
N PHE A 245 -9.88 9.15 -38.81
CA PHE A 245 -9.65 7.75 -39.20
C PHE A 245 -9.39 7.64 -40.70
N ARG A 246 -10.07 8.43 -41.54
CA ARG A 246 -9.84 8.48 -43.00
C ARG A 246 -8.48 9.09 -43.40
N LEU A 247 -8.04 10.15 -42.72
CA LEU A 247 -6.77 10.82 -43.00
C LEU A 247 -5.57 9.93 -42.64
N LEU A 248 -5.64 9.20 -41.53
CA LEU A 248 -4.53 8.38 -41.00
C LEU A 248 -4.43 6.99 -41.64
N THR A 249 -5.52 6.43 -42.16
CA THR A 249 -5.51 5.17 -42.93
C THR A 249 -5.08 5.36 -44.39
N GLY A 250 -4.73 6.59 -44.80
CA GLY A 250 -4.27 6.89 -46.16
C GLY A 250 -5.30 6.57 -47.25
N GLY A 251 -6.60 6.59 -46.91
CA GLY A 251 -7.68 6.18 -47.81
C GLY A 251 -7.79 4.67 -48.05
N SER A 252 -7.08 3.83 -47.28
CA SER A 252 -7.27 2.39 -47.25
C SER A 252 -8.70 2.04 -46.81
N ARG A 253 -9.34 1.10 -47.51
CA ARG A 253 -10.68 0.59 -47.15
C ARG A 253 -10.65 -0.45 -46.02
N SER A 254 -9.48 -0.75 -45.44
CA SER A 254 -9.39 -1.65 -44.29
C SER A 254 -9.57 -0.85 -43.00
N ALA A 255 -10.42 -1.35 -42.10
CA ALA A 255 -10.54 -0.82 -40.75
C ALA A 255 -9.17 -0.88 -40.03
N PRO A 256 -8.82 0.13 -39.21
CA PRO A 256 -7.61 0.10 -38.40
C PRO A 256 -7.60 -1.09 -37.44
N ASP A 257 -6.42 -1.55 -37.04
CA ASP A 257 -6.34 -2.52 -35.95
C ASP A 257 -6.68 -1.84 -34.61
N ARG A 258 -7.04 -2.63 -33.59
CA ARG A 258 -7.52 -2.08 -32.32
C ARG A 258 -6.48 -1.30 -31.53
N GLN A 259 -5.18 -1.59 -31.69
CA GLN A 259 -4.12 -0.80 -31.06
C GLN A 259 -4.02 0.56 -31.74
N GLN A 260 -4.18 0.57 -33.06
CA GLN A 260 -4.30 1.78 -33.86
C GLN A 260 -5.54 2.59 -33.47
N THR A 261 -6.70 1.98 -33.24
CA THR A 261 -7.93 2.67 -32.75
C THR A 261 -7.70 3.35 -31.40
N LEU A 262 -7.05 2.68 -30.44
CA LEU A 262 -6.68 3.29 -29.15
C LEU A 262 -5.73 4.48 -29.35
N ARG A 263 -4.65 4.31 -30.12
CA ARG A 263 -3.67 5.37 -30.39
C ARG A 263 -4.33 6.56 -31.09
N MET A 264 -5.20 6.32 -32.06
CA MET A 264 -5.95 7.37 -32.76
C MET A 264 -6.91 8.12 -31.85
N SER A 265 -7.53 7.44 -30.88
CA SER A 265 -8.41 8.09 -29.89
C SER A 265 -7.63 9.01 -28.94
N ILE A 266 -6.40 8.62 -28.61
CA ILE A 266 -5.47 9.44 -27.82
C ILE A 266 -4.94 10.61 -28.67
N ASP A 267 -4.52 10.38 -29.92
CA ASP A 267 -4.10 11.42 -30.86
C ASP A 267 -5.20 12.47 -31.06
N TRP A 268 -6.44 12.03 -31.23
CA TRP A 268 -7.60 12.93 -31.32
C TRP A 268 -7.81 13.72 -30.02
N SER A 269 -7.68 13.06 -28.86
CA SER A 269 -7.79 13.73 -27.56
C SER A 269 -6.71 14.79 -27.36
N HIS A 270 -5.49 14.52 -27.79
CA HIS A 270 -4.38 15.46 -27.82
C HIS A 270 -4.65 16.61 -28.78
N ASP A 271 -5.21 16.34 -29.96
CA ASP A 271 -5.49 17.40 -30.92
C ASP A 271 -6.67 18.31 -30.59
N LEU A 272 -7.55 17.88 -29.69
CA LEU A 272 -8.58 18.74 -29.10
C LEU A 272 -8.06 19.61 -27.94
N CYS A 273 -6.85 19.34 -27.46
CA CYS A 273 -6.21 20.20 -26.49
C CYS A 273 -5.67 21.46 -27.18
N ASN A 274 -5.77 22.60 -26.52
CA ASN A 274 -5.09 23.81 -26.94
C ASN A 274 -3.56 23.64 -26.74
N PRO A 275 -2.72 24.56 -27.27
CA PRO A 275 -1.27 24.43 -27.14
C PRO A 275 -0.78 24.29 -25.69
N ASP A 276 -1.34 25.06 -24.75
CA ASP A 276 -0.94 25.05 -23.34
C ASP A 276 -1.32 23.74 -22.64
N GLU A 277 -2.45 23.16 -22.98
CA GLU A 277 -2.92 21.86 -22.46
C GLU A 277 -2.10 20.69 -22.99
N ARG A 278 -1.75 20.70 -24.29
CA ARG A 278 -0.87 19.68 -24.88
C ARG A 278 0.50 19.72 -24.23
N GLU A 279 1.00 20.93 -24.04
CA GLU A 279 2.26 21.18 -23.38
C GLU A 279 2.25 20.66 -21.94
N LEU A 280 1.24 21.05 -21.17
CA LEU A 280 1.12 20.63 -19.77
C LEU A 280 0.94 19.11 -19.66
N TRP A 281 0.08 18.48 -20.46
CA TRP A 281 -0.06 17.01 -20.46
C TRP A 281 1.29 16.32 -20.74
N ARG A 282 1.96 16.71 -21.82
CA ARG A 282 3.27 16.16 -22.20
C ARG A 282 4.29 16.26 -21.06
N ARG A 283 4.30 17.38 -20.34
CA ARG A 283 5.23 17.61 -19.23
C ARG A 283 4.86 16.83 -17.96
N LEU A 284 3.58 16.79 -17.61
CA LEU A 284 3.08 16.04 -16.46
C LEU A 284 3.31 14.53 -16.59
N SER A 285 3.51 14.02 -17.81
CA SER A 285 3.88 12.63 -18.05
C SER A 285 5.21 12.20 -17.40
N VAL A 286 6.06 13.13 -16.94
CA VAL A 286 7.29 12.80 -16.19
C VAL A 286 7.01 12.17 -14.82
N PHE A 287 5.85 12.47 -14.22
CA PHE A 287 5.46 11.91 -12.92
C PHE A 287 5.04 10.43 -13.04
N THR A 288 5.20 9.70 -11.94
CA THR A 288 4.81 8.30 -11.81
C THR A 288 3.62 8.18 -10.85
N HIS A 289 2.56 7.48 -11.27
CA HIS A 289 1.33 7.20 -10.49
C HIS A 289 0.46 8.41 -10.13
N GLY A 290 1.03 9.59 -9.86
CA GLY A 290 0.31 10.84 -9.65
C GLY A 290 1.17 11.93 -9.01
N PHE A 291 0.59 13.10 -8.76
CA PHE A 291 1.29 14.27 -8.21
C PHE A 291 0.32 15.25 -7.54
N GLU A 292 0.83 16.09 -6.63
CA GLU A 292 0.13 17.24 -6.06
C GLU A 292 0.31 18.49 -6.96
N LEU A 293 -0.54 19.51 -6.78
CA LEU A 293 -0.53 20.70 -7.64
C LEU A 293 0.80 21.47 -7.60
N ASP A 294 1.41 21.59 -6.43
CA ASP A 294 2.68 22.28 -6.25
C ASP A 294 3.85 21.58 -6.97
N ALA A 295 3.82 20.25 -7.03
CA ALA A 295 4.75 19.48 -7.84
C ALA A 295 4.56 19.77 -9.33
N ALA A 296 3.31 19.83 -9.81
CA ALA A 296 3.01 20.22 -11.18
C ALA A 296 3.51 21.63 -11.51
N GLU A 297 3.32 22.59 -10.61
CA GLU A 297 3.83 23.96 -10.76
C GLU A 297 5.36 23.98 -10.88
N ALA A 298 6.07 23.32 -9.96
CA ALA A 298 7.52 23.37 -9.94
C ALA A 298 8.18 22.61 -11.10
N VAL A 299 7.58 21.50 -11.55
CA VAL A 299 8.18 20.62 -12.57
C VAL A 299 7.70 20.96 -13.98
N ALA A 300 6.43 21.31 -14.17
CA ALA A 300 5.83 21.45 -15.48
C ALA A 300 5.61 22.91 -15.94
N ALA A 301 5.51 23.88 -15.02
CA ALA A 301 5.30 25.29 -15.39
C ALA A 301 6.53 25.92 -16.07
N GLN A 302 6.32 27.00 -16.84
CA GLN A 302 7.38 27.95 -17.21
C GLN A 302 7.08 29.32 -16.63
N GLU A 303 8.10 30.19 -16.57
CA GLU A 303 7.94 31.60 -16.17
C GLU A 303 7.02 32.42 -17.10
N HIS A 304 6.67 31.90 -18.28
CA HIS A 304 5.94 32.61 -19.33
C HIS A 304 4.59 31.98 -19.72
N THR A 305 4.01 31.11 -18.88
CA THR A 305 2.66 30.57 -19.16
C THR A 305 1.63 31.68 -19.16
N SER A 306 0.90 31.84 -20.27
CA SER A 306 -0.11 32.90 -20.47
C SER A 306 -1.40 32.71 -19.67
N HIS A 307 -1.59 31.53 -19.07
CA HIS A 307 -2.76 31.14 -18.27
C HIS A 307 -2.33 30.60 -16.91
N ASP A 308 -3.20 30.73 -15.90
CA ASP A 308 -3.02 30.11 -14.58
C ASP A 308 -2.92 28.58 -14.77
N LEU A 309 -1.85 27.95 -14.28
CA LEU A 309 -1.64 26.51 -14.41
C LEU A 309 -2.81 25.72 -13.84
N LEU A 310 -3.44 26.24 -12.78
CA LEU A 310 -4.64 25.64 -12.19
C LEU A 310 -5.80 25.56 -13.20
N ASP A 311 -6.00 26.59 -14.03
CA ASP A 311 -7.04 26.59 -15.07
C ASP A 311 -6.76 25.52 -16.14
N VAL A 312 -5.48 25.35 -16.51
CA VAL A 312 -5.08 24.32 -17.47
C VAL A 312 -5.24 22.92 -16.88
N VAL A 313 -4.88 22.72 -15.61
CA VAL A 313 -5.11 21.46 -14.88
C VAL A 313 -6.61 21.16 -14.80
N ALA A 314 -7.44 22.14 -14.44
CA ALA A 314 -8.89 21.99 -14.39
C ALA A 314 -9.46 21.61 -15.77
N SER A 315 -8.99 22.24 -16.84
CA SER A 315 -9.38 21.89 -18.21
C SER A 315 -8.95 20.47 -18.61
N LEU A 316 -7.75 20.03 -18.21
CA LEU A 316 -7.30 18.65 -18.45
C LEU A 316 -8.11 17.62 -17.66
N VAL A 317 -8.55 17.95 -16.44
CA VAL A 317 -9.50 17.13 -15.66
C VAL A 317 -10.85 17.08 -16.37
N ASP A 318 -11.36 18.21 -16.84
CA ASP A 318 -12.63 18.28 -17.58
C ASP A 318 -12.60 17.48 -18.89
N LYS A 319 -11.41 17.33 -19.48
CA LYS A 319 -11.15 16.52 -20.67
C LYS A 319 -10.83 15.05 -20.37
N SER A 320 -10.89 14.65 -19.09
CA SER A 320 -10.57 13.29 -18.61
C SER A 320 -9.15 12.84 -18.98
N ILE A 321 -8.22 13.80 -19.14
CA ILE A 321 -6.80 13.51 -19.32
C ILE A 321 -6.15 13.30 -17.95
N LEU A 322 -6.49 14.18 -17.00
CA LEU A 322 -6.15 14.03 -15.59
C LEU A 322 -7.33 13.49 -14.80
N ILE A 323 -7.04 12.59 -13.87
CA ILE A 323 -8.00 12.08 -12.89
C ILE A 323 -7.70 12.76 -11.56
N ARG A 324 -8.72 13.42 -10.98
CA ARG A 324 -8.66 14.00 -9.65
C ARG A 324 -8.88 12.92 -8.60
N GLU A 325 -7.96 12.82 -7.66
CA GLU A 325 -8.04 11.93 -6.50
C GLU A 325 -8.07 12.76 -5.22
N GLU A 326 -8.98 12.40 -4.32
CA GLU A 326 -9.16 13.10 -3.05
C GLU A 326 -8.65 12.22 -1.91
N HIS A 327 -7.64 12.72 -1.22
CA HIS A 327 -7.10 12.14 0.00
C HIS A 327 -7.45 13.05 1.18
N PRO A 328 -7.41 12.55 2.43
CA PRO A 328 -7.61 13.39 3.60
C PRO A 328 -6.68 14.62 3.57
N GLY A 329 -7.27 15.80 3.41
CA GLY A 329 -6.56 17.09 3.41
C GLY A 329 -5.79 17.46 2.14
N VAL A 330 -5.80 16.65 1.07
CA VAL A 330 -5.06 16.97 -0.17
C VAL A 330 -5.72 16.42 -1.44
N VAL A 331 -5.61 17.19 -2.53
CA VAL A 331 -6.04 16.77 -3.87
C VAL A 331 -4.81 16.36 -4.68
N ARG A 332 -4.89 15.20 -5.32
CA ARG A 332 -3.87 14.70 -6.25
C ARG A 332 -4.45 14.55 -7.64
N TYR A 333 -3.56 14.52 -8.61
CA TYR A 333 -3.88 14.28 -10.01
C TYR A 333 -3.07 13.10 -10.51
N ARG A 334 -3.67 12.27 -11.36
CA ARG A 334 -2.95 11.23 -12.08
C ARG A 334 -3.34 11.15 -13.55
N LEU A 335 -2.39 10.70 -14.36
CA LEU A 335 -2.60 10.32 -15.74
C LEU A 335 -2.93 8.82 -15.79
N LEU A 336 -3.83 8.42 -16.68
CA LEU A 336 -3.96 7.00 -17.04
C LEU A 336 -2.70 6.53 -17.77
N ASP A 337 -2.25 5.30 -17.53
CA ASP A 337 -0.97 4.80 -18.06
C ASP A 337 -0.83 5.01 -19.57
N ASN A 338 -1.86 4.67 -20.37
CA ASN A 338 -1.82 4.87 -21.82
C ASN A 338 -1.71 6.36 -22.24
N LEU A 339 -2.31 7.28 -21.47
CA LEU A 339 -2.20 8.73 -21.72
C LEU A 339 -0.83 9.24 -21.27
N ARG A 340 -0.29 8.69 -20.19
CA ARG A 340 1.03 9.01 -19.67
C ARG A 340 2.13 8.56 -20.64
N GLU A 341 2.08 7.31 -21.10
CA GLU A 341 2.95 6.72 -22.14
C GLU A 341 2.96 7.59 -23.40
N TYR A 342 1.76 7.98 -23.87
CA TYR A 342 1.64 8.88 -25.02
C TYR A 342 2.31 10.24 -24.78
N GLY A 343 2.05 10.87 -23.63
CA GLY A 343 2.69 12.13 -23.29
C GLY A 343 4.21 11.99 -23.10
N LEU A 344 4.71 10.85 -22.61
CA LEU A 344 6.14 10.54 -22.55
C LEU A 344 6.75 10.44 -23.95
N GLU A 345 6.10 9.78 -24.92
CA GLU A 345 6.58 9.76 -26.32
C GLU A 345 6.71 11.19 -26.87
N ARG A 346 5.66 12.02 -26.68
CA ARG A 346 5.68 13.43 -27.10
C ARG A 346 6.78 14.23 -26.37
N LEU A 347 7.04 13.95 -25.09
CA LEU A 347 8.06 14.60 -24.28
C LEU A 347 9.48 14.29 -24.80
N HIS A 348 9.71 13.07 -25.27
CA HIS A 348 10.96 12.70 -25.94
C HIS A 348 11.10 13.38 -27.31
N GLU A 349 10.04 13.41 -28.11
CA GLU A 349 10.04 14.08 -29.42
C GLU A 349 10.29 15.59 -29.31
N ALA A 350 9.79 16.22 -28.25
CA ALA A 350 10.05 17.63 -27.93
C ALA A 350 11.47 17.89 -27.42
N GLY A 351 12.25 16.85 -27.09
CA GLY A 351 13.61 16.98 -26.56
C GLY A 351 13.69 17.50 -25.13
N GLU A 352 12.57 17.59 -24.41
CA GLU A 352 12.49 18.15 -23.05
C GLU A 352 12.62 17.09 -21.94
N PHE A 353 12.60 15.80 -22.31
CA PHE A 353 12.65 14.71 -21.33
C PHE A 353 13.82 14.81 -20.33
N PRO A 354 15.08 15.05 -20.75
CA PRO A 354 16.20 15.14 -19.79
C PRO A 354 16.06 16.30 -18.81
N GLU A 355 15.59 17.47 -19.29
CA GLU A 355 15.41 18.65 -18.46
C GLU A 355 14.28 18.46 -17.44
N LEU A 356 13.16 17.86 -17.84
CA LEU A 356 12.07 17.59 -16.90
C LEU A 356 12.42 16.53 -15.87
N ARG A 357 13.21 15.51 -16.22
CA ARG A 357 13.74 14.55 -15.25
C ARG A 357 14.61 15.22 -14.20
N ARG A 358 15.45 16.19 -14.61
CA ARG A 358 16.25 17.00 -13.69
C ARG A 358 15.37 17.85 -12.78
N ARG A 359 14.40 18.60 -13.32
CA ARG A 359 13.45 19.42 -12.55
C ARG A 359 12.62 18.58 -11.59
N HIS A 360 12.16 17.41 -12.02
CA HIS A 360 11.44 16.44 -11.18
C HIS A 360 12.30 16.02 -9.99
N ARG A 361 13.54 15.58 -10.23
CA ARG A 361 14.48 15.27 -9.16
C ARG A 361 14.70 16.47 -8.24
N ASP A 362 14.98 17.66 -8.79
CA ASP A 362 15.27 18.87 -8.02
C ASP A 362 14.09 19.24 -7.10
N TRP A 363 12.86 19.10 -7.60
CA TRP A 363 11.64 19.29 -6.82
C TRP A 363 11.56 18.32 -5.64
N TYR A 364 11.76 17.02 -5.87
CA TYR A 364 11.70 16.03 -4.78
C TYR A 364 12.84 16.16 -3.79
N LEU A 365 14.02 16.60 -4.23
CA LEU A 365 15.11 16.95 -3.32
C LEU A 365 14.75 18.16 -2.46
N MET A 366 14.17 19.22 -3.05
CA MET A 366 13.70 20.39 -2.30
C MET A 366 12.56 20.03 -1.33
N LEU A 367 11.64 19.16 -1.74
CA LEU A 367 10.56 18.64 -0.88
C LEU A 367 11.14 17.95 0.36
N LEU A 368 12.15 17.10 0.17
CA LEU A 368 12.85 16.40 1.24
C LEU A 368 13.66 17.36 2.13
N ASP A 369 14.35 18.35 1.55
CA ASP A 369 15.08 19.35 2.33
C ASP A 369 14.13 20.13 3.28
N ARG A 370 12.90 20.43 2.84
CA ARG A 370 11.86 21.02 3.71
C ARG A 370 11.39 20.04 4.79
N ALA A 371 11.14 18.79 4.41
CA ALA A 371 10.74 17.74 5.34
C ALA A 371 11.80 17.52 6.43
N GLU A 372 13.10 17.54 6.09
CA GLU A 372 14.19 17.42 7.07
C GLU A 372 14.21 18.60 8.05
N ALA A 373 14.04 19.83 7.55
CA ALA A 373 14.03 21.04 8.37
C ALA A 373 12.87 21.11 9.35
N GLU A 374 11.70 20.61 8.94
CA GLU A 374 10.45 20.61 9.72
C GLU A 374 10.20 19.28 10.45
N TRP A 375 11.09 18.30 10.32
CA TRP A 375 10.92 16.95 10.88
C TRP A 375 10.73 16.98 12.40
N ILE A 376 11.47 17.86 13.08
CA ILE A 376 11.32 18.14 14.51
C ILE A 376 10.34 19.30 14.68
N GLY A 377 9.07 19.04 14.39
CA GLY A 377 8.02 20.05 14.34
C GLY A 377 6.61 19.44 14.41
N PRO A 378 5.57 20.29 14.44
CA PRO A 378 4.19 19.84 14.58
C PRO A 378 3.65 19.17 13.30
N ASP A 379 4.28 19.45 12.15
CA ASP A 379 3.88 18.93 10.83
C ASP A 379 4.52 17.57 10.49
N GLN A 380 5.22 16.93 11.43
CA GLN A 380 5.91 15.64 11.23
C GLN A 380 4.99 14.56 10.63
N SER A 381 3.76 14.42 11.12
CA SER A 381 2.79 13.45 10.61
C SER A 381 2.34 13.74 9.17
N SER A 382 2.18 15.03 8.84
CA SER A 382 1.86 15.49 7.48
C SER A 382 2.99 15.15 6.51
N TRP A 383 4.25 15.38 6.93
CA TRP A 383 5.43 15.03 6.15
C TRP A 383 5.56 13.52 5.91
N ILE A 384 5.37 12.69 6.94
CA ILE A 384 5.37 11.23 6.80
C ILE A 384 4.31 10.78 5.79
N THR A 385 3.07 11.27 5.94
CA THR A 385 1.97 10.92 5.05
C THR A 385 2.25 11.37 3.61
N ARG A 386 2.85 12.55 3.43
CA ARG A 386 3.21 13.09 2.12
C ARG A 386 4.33 12.29 1.46
N ILE A 387 5.39 11.96 2.19
CA ILE A 387 6.50 11.13 1.70
C ILE A 387 5.97 9.76 1.28
N GLU A 388 5.09 9.14 2.08
CA GLU A 388 4.46 7.86 1.75
C GLU A 388 3.72 7.91 0.40
N ARG A 389 2.89 8.95 0.17
CA ARG A 389 2.18 9.14 -1.11
C ARG A 389 3.14 9.40 -2.28
N GLU A 390 4.25 10.06 -2.03
CA GLU A 390 5.25 10.42 -3.06
C GLU A 390 6.32 9.34 -3.29
N ARG A 391 6.28 8.21 -2.58
CA ARG A 391 7.23 7.09 -2.74
C ARG A 391 7.45 6.68 -4.20
N PRO A 392 6.43 6.55 -5.08
CA PRO A 392 6.65 6.22 -6.49
C PRO A 392 7.49 7.26 -7.25
N ASN A 393 7.30 8.55 -6.95
CA ASN A 393 8.09 9.61 -7.57
C ASN A 393 9.49 9.73 -6.96
N LEU A 394 9.63 9.51 -5.65
CA LEU A 394 10.93 9.46 -4.97
C LEU A 394 11.79 8.31 -5.50
N ALA A 395 11.19 7.14 -5.71
CA ALA A 395 11.85 6.02 -6.39
C ALA A 395 12.29 6.41 -7.80
N ALA A 396 11.41 7.02 -8.59
CA ALA A 396 11.75 7.49 -9.94
C ALA A 396 12.90 8.51 -9.97
N ALA A 397 12.98 9.40 -8.96
CA ALA A 397 14.07 10.35 -8.80
C ALA A 397 15.39 9.65 -8.39
N LEU A 398 15.35 8.65 -7.50
CA LEU A 398 16.52 7.82 -7.17
C LEU A 398 16.99 7.01 -8.39
N GLU A 399 16.08 6.40 -9.15
CA GLU A 399 16.38 5.70 -10.41
C GLU A 399 17.06 6.62 -11.43
N TYR A 400 16.64 7.89 -11.50
CA TYR A 400 17.30 8.90 -12.33
C TYR A 400 18.75 9.12 -11.87
N CYS A 401 18.96 9.33 -10.57
CA CYS A 401 20.29 9.56 -10.01
C CYS A 401 21.25 8.35 -10.20
N LEU A 402 20.71 7.13 -10.30
CA LEU A 402 21.49 5.92 -10.55
C LEU A 402 21.88 5.74 -12.03
N THR A 403 21.03 6.18 -12.94
CA THR A 403 21.21 5.93 -14.39
C THR A 403 21.86 7.10 -15.12
N GLU A 404 21.71 8.33 -14.63
CA GLU A 404 22.28 9.52 -15.25
C GLU A 404 23.71 9.82 -14.73
N PRO A 405 24.71 9.94 -15.62
CA PRO A 405 26.07 10.27 -15.22
C PRO A 405 26.15 11.59 -14.45
N GLY A 406 26.84 11.57 -13.30
CA GLY A 406 27.05 12.76 -12.47
C GLY A 406 25.94 13.05 -11.45
N GLU A 407 24.86 12.27 -11.44
CA GLU A 407 23.72 12.51 -10.53
C GLU A 407 23.73 11.67 -9.24
N ALA A 408 24.69 10.77 -9.09
CA ALA A 408 24.78 9.87 -7.94
C ALA A 408 24.87 10.60 -6.58
N GLU A 409 25.54 11.76 -6.51
CA GLU A 409 25.62 12.57 -5.29
C GLU A 409 24.24 13.08 -4.86
N ASN A 410 23.38 13.45 -5.80
CA ASN A 410 22.01 13.84 -5.49
C ASN A 410 21.15 12.62 -5.07
N GLY A 411 21.46 11.44 -5.60
CA GLY A 411 20.91 10.17 -5.10
C GLY A 411 21.25 9.92 -3.63
N LEU A 412 22.50 10.18 -3.23
CA LEU A 412 22.92 10.10 -1.82
C LEU A 412 22.16 11.11 -0.95
N ARG A 413 21.99 12.36 -1.41
CA ARG A 413 21.22 13.38 -0.67
C ARG A 413 19.77 12.95 -0.43
N ILE A 414 19.08 12.47 -1.47
CA ILE A 414 17.70 11.96 -1.36
C ILE A 414 17.63 10.81 -0.35
N ALA A 415 18.51 9.81 -0.48
CA ALA A 415 18.52 8.63 0.39
C ALA A 415 18.85 8.99 1.86
N ASN A 416 19.75 9.95 2.08
CA ASN A 416 20.14 10.43 3.42
C ASN A 416 18.96 11.06 4.17
N VAL A 417 18.08 11.80 3.48
CA VAL A 417 16.90 12.39 4.13
C VAL A 417 15.82 11.32 4.38
N LEU A 418 15.62 10.39 3.43
CA LEU A 418 14.65 9.31 3.56
C LEU A 418 14.99 8.29 4.67
N TYR A 419 16.25 8.24 5.12
CA TYR A 419 16.69 7.36 6.19
C TYR A 419 15.79 7.36 7.44
N ILE A 420 15.40 8.55 7.94
CA ILE A 420 14.57 8.62 9.15
C ILE A 420 13.13 8.19 8.86
N PHE A 421 12.62 8.51 7.67
CA PHE A 421 11.34 7.99 7.21
C PHE A 421 11.35 6.46 7.19
N TRP A 422 12.37 5.82 6.60
CA TRP A 422 12.48 4.37 6.57
C TRP A 422 12.55 3.74 7.97
N ILE A 423 13.26 4.35 8.92
CA ILE A 423 13.26 3.88 10.31
C ILE A 423 11.86 3.98 10.93
N SER A 424 11.24 5.16 10.88
CA SER A 424 9.92 5.39 11.49
C SER A 424 8.85 4.47 10.91
N ARG A 425 8.90 4.22 9.60
CA ARG A 425 7.98 3.32 8.91
C ARG A 425 8.46 1.89 8.90
N GLY A 426 9.52 1.51 9.62
CA GLY A 426 10.11 0.16 9.62
C GLY A 426 10.41 -0.42 8.23
N LEU A 427 10.65 0.44 7.23
CA LEU A 427 11.03 0.09 5.86
C LEU A 427 12.55 -0.07 5.73
N LEU A 428 13.16 -0.78 6.68
CA LEU A 428 14.62 -0.83 6.85
C LEU A 428 15.33 -1.44 5.64
N ASN A 429 14.74 -2.46 5.00
CA ASN A 429 15.35 -3.10 3.82
C ASN A 429 15.30 -2.21 2.59
N GLU A 430 14.18 -1.53 2.34
CA GLU A 430 14.08 -0.56 1.25
C GLU A 430 15.16 0.51 1.41
N GLY A 431 15.35 1.01 2.64
CA GLY A 431 16.43 1.94 2.93
C GLY A 431 17.82 1.37 2.67
N ARG A 432 18.11 0.15 3.13
CA ARG A 432 19.40 -0.52 2.88
C ARG A 432 19.63 -0.76 1.38
N LEU A 433 18.62 -1.18 0.63
CA LEU A 433 18.69 -1.42 -0.81
C LEU A 433 19.04 -0.13 -1.54
N TRP A 434 18.29 0.94 -1.29
CA TRP A 434 18.52 2.22 -1.95
C TRP A 434 19.88 2.80 -1.60
N LEU A 435 20.25 2.84 -0.32
CA LEU A 435 21.55 3.34 0.12
C LEU A 435 22.70 2.54 -0.52
N ALA A 436 22.61 1.20 -0.57
CA ALA A 436 23.61 0.37 -1.23
C ALA A 436 23.73 0.67 -2.73
N ARG A 437 22.60 0.85 -3.43
CA ARG A 437 22.58 1.19 -4.86
C ARG A 437 23.22 2.55 -5.14
N VAL A 438 22.86 3.59 -4.37
CA VAL A 438 23.43 4.94 -4.59
C VAL A 438 24.91 5.01 -4.19
N LEU A 439 25.32 4.30 -3.13
CA LEU A 439 26.73 4.17 -2.75
C LEU A 439 27.56 3.46 -3.84
N ALA A 440 26.99 2.44 -4.49
CA ALA A 440 27.66 1.74 -5.59
C ALA A 440 27.75 2.63 -6.84
N ALA A 441 26.68 3.33 -7.20
CA ALA A 441 26.64 4.20 -8.38
C ALA A 441 27.57 5.42 -8.27
N GLN A 442 27.79 5.95 -7.07
CA GLN A 442 28.68 7.09 -6.86
C GLN A 442 30.17 6.76 -7.10
N GLY A 443 30.56 5.49 -7.08
CA GLY A 443 31.90 5.06 -7.52
C GLY A 443 33.02 5.19 -6.49
N GLY A 444 32.71 5.52 -5.22
CA GLY A 444 33.63 5.37 -4.10
C GLY A 444 34.57 6.56 -3.82
N GLU A 445 34.41 7.68 -4.53
CA GLU A 445 35.11 8.92 -4.18
C GLU A 445 34.56 9.43 -2.83
N PRO A 446 35.41 9.73 -1.83
CA PRO A 446 34.91 10.24 -0.55
C PRO A 446 34.19 11.56 -0.73
N THR A 447 32.93 11.62 -0.29
CA THR A 447 32.16 12.87 -0.15
C THR A 447 31.46 12.88 1.20
N ARG A 448 31.05 14.06 1.66
CA ARG A 448 30.28 14.16 2.92
C ARG A 448 28.96 13.40 2.82
N GLU A 449 28.29 13.42 1.66
CA GLU A 449 27.05 12.69 1.45
C GLU A 449 27.25 11.17 1.44
N ARG A 450 28.41 10.70 0.94
CA ARG A 450 28.81 9.30 1.03
C ARG A 450 29.00 8.86 2.48
N VAL A 451 29.72 9.65 3.29
CA VAL A 451 29.90 9.35 4.73
C VAL A 451 28.55 9.31 5.47
N LYS A 452 27.63 10.23 5.16
CA LYS A 452 26.25 10.19 5.69
C LYS A 452 25.50 8.92 5.29
N ALA A 453 25.61 8.50 4.03
CA ALA A 453 24.91 7.31 3.54
C ALA A 453 25.49 6.02 4.14
N LEU A 454 26.81 5.94 4.32
CA LEU A 454 27.47 4.85 5.04
C LEU A 454 27.03 4.82 6.51
N ALA A 455 26.97 5.98 7.18
CA ALA A 455 26.48 6.11 8.54
C ALA A 455 25.01 5.67 8.69
N ALA A 456 24.12 6.13 7.81
CA ALA A 456 22.72 5.71 7.77
C ALA A 456 22.59 4.19 7.53
N SER A 457 23.32 3.65 6.54
CA SER A 457 23.34 2.21 6.24
C SER A 457 23.82 1.39 7.43
N ALA A 458 24.83 1.87 8.16
CA ALA A 458 25.36 1.19 9.33
C ALA A 458 24.34 1.09 10.46
N ILE A 459 23.60 2.18 10.73
CA ILE A 459 22.56 2.19 11.76
C ILE A 459 21.40 1.28 11.36
N LEU A 460 20.95 1.31 10.09
CA LEU A 460 19.91 0.41 9.60
C LEU A 460 20.33 -1.06 9.72
N ALA A 461 21.55 -1.40 9.33
CA ALA A 461 22.08 -2.76 9.45
C ALA A 461 22.11 -3.23 10.91
N ALA A 462 22.63 -2.40 11.81
CA ALA A 462 22.71 -2.74 13.23
C ALA A 462 21.32 -2.82 13.90
N ASN A 463 20.39 -1.94 13.53
CA ASN A 463 18.99 -2.01 13.98
C ASN A 463 18.33 -3.34 13.56
N GLN A 464 18.67 -3.86 12.38
CA GLN A 464 18.24 -5.18 11.92
C GLN A 464 19.01 -6.37 12.53
N GLY A 465 19.91 -6.12 13.48
CA GLY A 465 20.74 -7.14 14.12
C GLY A 465 21.98 -7.56 13.32
N ASP A 466 22.23 -6.97 12.14
CA ASP A 466 23.43 -7.18 11.34
C ASP A 466 24.57 -6.25 11.82
N VAL A 467 24.95 -6.43 13.08
CA VAL A 467 26.02 -5.67 13.75
C VAL A 467 27.36 -5.77 13.00
N PRO A 468 27.80 -6.94 12.49
CA PRO A 468 29.06 -7.02 11.75
C PRO A 468 29.07 -6.13 10.50
N MET A 469 27.96 -6.08 9.74
CA MET A 469 27.84 -5.15 8.61
C MET A 469 27.85 -3.71 9.08
N GLY A 470 27.10 -3.37 10.14
CA GLY A 470 27.11 -2.03 10.72
C GLY A 470 28.51 -1.55 11.13
N GLN A 471 29.29 -2.41 11.77
CA GLN A 471 30.68 -2.12 12.15
C GLN A 471 31.62 -2.01 10.95
N ALA A 472 31.39 -2.76 9.87
CA ALA A 472 32.16 -2.61 8.63
C ALA A 472 31.89 -1.25 7.97
N LEU A 473 30.63 -0.86 7.84
CA LEU A 473 30.21 0.42 7.26
C LEU A 473 30.69 1.62 8.09
N VAL A 474 30.68 1.52 9.43
CA VAL A 474 31.25 2.55 10.32
C VAL A 474 32.76 2.72 10.10
N ARG A 475 33.50 1.63 9.88
CA ARG A 475 34.93 1.71 9.59
C ARG A 475 35.18 2.43 8.27
N GLU A 476 34.45 2.06 7.22
CA GLU A 476 34.53 2.73 5.92
C GLU A 476 34.19 4.23 6.05
N ALA A 477 33.11 4.58 6.77
CA ALA A 477 32.71 5.97 6.99
C ALA A 477 33.78 6.79 7.73
N ARG A 478 34.46 6.20 8.72
CA ARG A 478 35.56 6.85 9.46
C ARG A 478 36.81 7.02 8.59
N ASP A 479 37.16 6.00 7.82
CA ASP A 479 38.30 6.06 6.90
C ASP A 479 38.08 7.12 5.81
N GLU A 480 36.84 7.25 5.31
CA GLU A 480 36.44 8.32 4.39
C GLU A 480 36.46 9.70 5.04
N ALA A 481 35.89 9.85 6.23
CA ALA A 481 35.92 11.12 6.96
C ALA A 481 37.37 11.60 7.21
N ALA A 482 38.26 10.68 7.57
CA ALA A 482 39.68 10.99 7.77
C ALA A 482 40.39 11.39 6.47
N ARG A 483 40.05 10.75 5.33
CA ARG A 483 40.58 11.15 4.01
C ARG A 483 40.08 12.52 3.56
N LEU A 484 38.86 12.89 3.96
CA LEU A 484 38.26 14.20 3.66
C LEU A 484 38.82 15.34 4.53
N ASP A 485 39.44 15.03 5.68
CA ASP A 485 39.82 16.02 6.71
C ASP A 485 38.63 16.93 7.10
N ASP A 486 37.42 16.34 7.15
CA ASP A 486 36.17 17.05 7.40
C ASP A 486 35.62 16.70 8.79
N ARG A 487 35.73 17.65 9.72
CA ARG A 487 35.22 17.53 11.09
C ARG A 487 33.74 17.16 11.17
N LEU A 488 32.90 17.64 10.25
CA LEU A 488 31.48 17.25 10.24
C LEU A 488 31.30 15.80 9.81
N ALA A 489 32.11 15.31 8.86
CA ALA A 489 32.12 13.91 8.46
C ALA A 489 32.58 12.99 9.61
N GLU A 490 33.59 13.41 10.37
CA GLU A 490 34.06 12.68 11.56
C GLU A 490 32.96 12.57 12.64
N ILE A 491 32.24 13.67 12.89
CA ILE A 491 31.09 13.68 13.81
C ILE A 491 29.99 12.72 13.33
N ILE A 492 29.70 12.69 12.03
CA ILE A 492 28.70 11.79 11.42
C ILE A 492 29.09 10.33 11.61
N ALA A 493 30.33 9.98 11.29
CA ALA A 493 30.83 8.61 11.43
C ALA A 493 30.88 8.18 12.90
N THR A 494 31.22 9.09 13.81
CA THR A 494 31.24 8.83 15.26
C THR A 494 29.84 8.68 15.84
N HIS A 495 28.88 9.48 15.37
CA HIS A 495 27.47 9.35 15.73
C HIS A 495 26.93 7.96 15.35
N ALA A 496 27.16 7.53 14.11
CA ALA A 496 26.76 6.19 13.67
C ALA A 496 27.46 5.08 14.47
N ALA A 497 28.76 5.23 14.75
CA ALA A 497 29.49 4.28 15.58
C ALA A 497 28.86 4.13 16.97
N GLY A 498 28.51 5.24 17.63
CA GLY A 498 27.86 5.21 18.94
C GLY A 498 26.52 4.46 18.90
N HIS A 499 25.68 4.72 17.89
CA HIS A 499 24.43 4.00 17.70
C HIS A 499 24.63 2.50 17.40
N VAL A 500 25.61 2.13 16.58
CA VAL A 500 25.93 0.72 16.30
C VAL A 500 26.33 -0.02 17.60
N GLN A 501 27.04 0.62 18.53
CA GLN A 501 27.44 -0.02 19.79
C GLN A 501 26.28 -0.33 20.74
N ILE A 502 25.17 0.41 20.65
CA ILE A 502 23.94 0.08 21.38
C ILE A 502 23.41 -1.32 20.97
N TYR A 503 23.49 -1.63 19.68
CA TYR A 503 23.06 -2.93 19.14
C TYR A 503 24.14 -4.00 19.22
N ALA A 504 25.41 -3.61 19.39
CA ALA A 504 26.55 -4.52 19.59
C ALA A 504 26.71 -5.01 21.04
N ASP A 505 25.79 -4.63 21.93
CA ASP A 505 25.82 -4.95 23.36
C ASP A 505 27.03 -4.33 24.11
N ASP A 506 27.53 -3.17 23.64
CA ASP A 506 28.56 -2.36 24.32
C ASP A 506 28.05 -0.92 24.59
N PRO A 507 27.07 -0.75 25.49
CA PRO A 507 26.51 0.56 25.81
C PRO A 507 27.52 1.50 26.48
N ALA A 508 28.60 0.99 27.07
CA ALA A 508 29.64 1.83 27.66
C ALA A 508 30.45 2.55 26.56
N GLU A 509 30.83 1.83 25.52
CA GLU A 509 31.47 2.42 24.34
C GLU A 509 30.52 3.35 23.59
N ALA A 510 29.23 3.01 23.50
CA ALA A 510 28.22 3.91 22.94
C ALA A 510 28.20 5.27 23.66
N ILE A 511 28.20 5.27 24.99
CA ILE A 511 28.27 6.51 25.80
C ILE A 511 29.55 7.27 25.48
N ARG A 512 30.71 6.62 25.54
CA ARG A 512 32.01 7.28 25.28
C ARG A 512 32.03 7.97 23.91
N LEU A 513 31.52 7.30 22.88
CA LEU A 513 31.49 7.83 21.52
C LEU A 513 30.51 9.01 21.38
N LEU A 514 29.27 8.86 21.84
CA LEU A 514 28.24 9.89 21.69
C LEU A 514 28.51 11.12 22.56
N ASP A 515 29.02 10.93 23.79
CA ASP A 515 29.39 12.00 24.71
C ASP A 515 30.55 12.85 24.15
N SER A 516 31.50 12.21 23.43
CA SER A 516 32.62 12.92 22.80
C SER A 516 32.20 13.93 21.71
N ILE A 517 30.97 13.80 21.17
CA ILE A 517 30.47 14.65 20.09
C ILE A 517 29.26 15.51 20.47
N VAL A 518 28.62 15.27 21.63
CA VAL A 518 27.31 15.86 21.96
C VAL A 518 27.32 17.40 21.93
N ASP A 519 28.34 18.04 22.48
CA ASP A 519 28.48 19.50 22.49
C ASP A 519 28.78 20.08 21.10
N ALA A 520 29.53 19.33 20.28
CA ALA A 520 29.80 19.72 18.90
C ALA A 520 28.53 19.65 18.04
N VAL A 521 27.72 18.60 18.22
CA VAL A 521 26.43 18.45 17.53
C VAL A 521 25.44 19.52 17.97
N ARG A 522 25.37 19.82 19.29
CA ARG A 522 24.54 20.90 19.86
C ARG A 522 24.85 22.25 19.21
N SER A 523 26.14 22.55 19.01
CA SER A 523 26.61 23.80 18.42
C SER A 523 26.46 23.87 16.89
N GLY A 524 26.28 22.72 16.24
CA GLY A 524 26.22 22.58 14.77
C GLY A 524 24.87 22.92 14.13
N HIS A 525 23.86 23.34 14.92
CA HIS A 525 22.51 23.71 14.47
C HIS A 525 21.74 22.62 13.69
N ASN A 526 22.17 21.35 13.74
CA ASN A 526 21.38 20.22 13.24
C ASN A 526 20.62 19.59 14.42
N ILE A 527 19.40 20.08 14.65
CA ILE A 527 18.55 19.66 15.77
C ILE A 527 18.22 18.17 15.74
N LEU A 528 18.01 17.62 14.55
CA LEU A 528 17.66 16.22 14.33
C LEU A 528 18.79 15.29 14.82
N ARG A 529 20.03 15.56 14.40
CA ARG A 529 21.20 14.80 14.86
C ARG A 529 21.45 15.00 16.35
N TYR A 530 21.20 16.21 16.84
CA TYR A 530 21.35 16.51 18.27
C TYR A 530 20.42 15.64 19.11
N ILE A 531 19.12 15.67 18.83
CA ILE A 531 18.12 14.84 19.51
C ILE A 531 18.45 13.35 19.37
N SER A 532 18.82 12.88 18.17
CA SER A 532 19.20 11.48 17.97
C SER A 532 20.42 11.07 18.82
N THR A 533 21.42 11.95 18.96
CA THR A 533 22.62 11.71 19.79
C THR A 533 22.25 11.62 21.27
N VAL A 534 21.44 12.55 21.77
CA VAL A 534 20.98 12.56 23.17
C VAL A 534 20.09 11.34 23.45
N LEU A 535 19.24 10.94 22.50
CA LEU A 535 18.45 9.72 22.61
C LEU A 535 19.33 8.45 22.64
N GLY A 536 20.41 8.41 21.85
CA GLY A 536 21.39 7.33 21.91
C GLY A 536 22.05 7.23 23.29
N LEU A 537 22.42 8.36 23.89
CA LEU A 537 22.93 8.44 25.27
C LEU A 537 21.89 7.99 26.30
N ALA A 538 20.64 8.44 26.17
CA ALA A 538 19.52 7.99 27.00
C ALA A 538 19.34 6.47 26.91
N THR A 539 19.42 5.91 25.71
CA THR A 539 19.26 4.47 25.47
C THR A 539 20.39 3.68 26.14
N ALA A 540 21.65 4.07 25.92
CA ALA A 540 22.79 3.37 26.49
C ALA A 540 22.84 3.46 28.03
N THR A 541 22.49 4.63 28.60
CA THR A 541 22.40 4.80 30.06
C THR A 541 21.23 4.02 30.66
N ALA A 542 20.09 3.92 29.97
CA ALA A 542 18.94 3.15 30.41
C ALA A 542 19.27 1.65 30.47
N VAL A 543 19.96 1.13 29.45
CA VAL A 543 20.47 -0.26 29.42
C VAL A 543 21.42 -0.53 30.59
N LEU A 544 22.32 0.41 30.90
CA LEU A 544 23.23 0.32 32.04
C LEU A 544 22.58 0.66 33.40
N ARG A 545 21.26 0.93 33.43
CA ARG A 545 20.49 1.28 34.63
C ARG A 545 21.05 2.51 35.37
N ARG A 546 21.58 3.49 34.64
CA ARG A 546 22.11 4.75 35.18
C ARG A 546 20.99 5.79 35.27
N ARG A 547 20.06 5.57 36.20
CA ARG A 547 18.79 6.31 36.33
C ARG A 547 18.93 7.83 36.25
N GLU A 548 19.84 8.43 37.01
CA GLU A 548 20.05 9.89 37.01
C GLU A 548 20.53 10.42 35.65
N GLU A 549 21.45 9.70 34.99
CA GLU A 549 21.95 10.08 33.66
C GLU A 549 20.86 9.91 32.60
N THR A 550 20.08 8.83 32.66
CA THR A 550 18.94 8.60 31.75
C THR A 550 17.88 9.68 31.92
N ALA A 551 17.52 10.04 33.16
CA ALA A 551 16.56 11.11 33.43
C ALA A 551 17.04 12.43 32.80
N ARG A 552 18.31 12.81 32.99
CA ARG A 552 18.89 14.02 32.40
C ARG A 552 18.75 14.05 30.87
N TYR A 553 19.13 12.97 30.19
CA TYR A 553 19.07 12.93 28.72
C TYR A 553 17.64 12.84 28.18
N THR A 554 16.76 12.08 28.84
CA THR A 554 15.35 11.96 28.43
C THR A 554 14.59 13.25 28.65
N ASP A 555 14.78 13.94 29.78
CA ASP A 555 14.15 15.24 30.05
C ASP A 555 14.55 16.29 29.02
N GLU A 556 15.81 16.31 28.58
CA GLU A 556 16.27 17.20 27.50
C GLU A 556 15.56 16.92 26.16
N VAL A 557 15.44 15.65 25.75
CA VAL A 557 14.68 15.29 24.54
C VAL A 557 13.20 15.65 24.69
N LEU A 558 12.60 15.39 25.86
CA LEU A 558 11.20 15.70 26.13
C LEU A 558 10.92 17.21 26.12
N GLU A 559 11.84 18.04 26.62
CA GLU A 559 11.73 19.49 26.55
C GLU A 559 11.72 19.98 25.10
N ILE A 560 12.68 19.51 24.29
CA ILE A 560 12.82 19.91 22.89
C ILE A 560 11.60 19.50 22.06
N THR A 561 11.14 18.27 22.23
CA THR A 561 10.07 17.66 21.43
C THR A 561 8.69 18.19 21.84
N ARG A 562 8.39 18.36 23.14
CA ARG A 562 7.13 18.98 23.61
C ARG A 562 6.98 20.40 23.11
N ALA A 563 8.05 21.20 23.16
CA ALA A 563 8.02 22.58 22.69
C ALA A 563 7.76 22.70 21.17
N ARG A 564 8.05 21.64 20.41
CA ARG A 564 7.94 21.61 18.94
C ARG A 564 6.78 20.76 18.43
N GLY A 565 6.08 20.03 19.29
CA GLY A 565 5.01 19.11 18.86
C GLY A 565 5.50 17.86 18.15
N GLU A 566 6.77 17.48 18.32
CA GLU A 566 7.36 16.28 17.71
C GLU A 566 6.95 15.02 18.51
N SER A 567 6.59 13.95 17.81
CA SER A 567 5.99 12.75 18.43
C SER A 567 6.93 11.54 18.48
N ILE A 568 7.75 11.33 17.45
CA ILE A 568 8.59 10.12 17.33
C ILE A 568 9.69 10.07 18.40
N TYR A 569 10.58 11.06 18.43
CA TYR A 569 11.66 11.11 19.44
C TYR A 569 11.12 11.29 20.85
N ARG A 570 9.98 11.98 20.99
CA ARG A 570 9.25 12.05 22.26
C ARG A 570 8.82 10.68 22.76
N SER A 571 8.26 9.84 21.89
CA SER A 571 7.87 8.47 22.21
C SER A 571 9.08 7.65 22.66
N TYR A 572 10.19 7.69 21.91
CA TYR A 572 11.41 6.98 22.30
C TYR A 572 11.99 7.47 23.64
N ALA A 573 11.98 8.78 23.91
CA ALA A 573 12.44 9.32 25.19
C ALA A 573 11.57 8.87 26.37
N LEU A 574 10.24 8.82 26.20
CA LEU A 574 9.34 8.25 27.20
C LEU A 574 9.62 6.77 27.45
N CYS A 575 9.87 5.99 26.39
CA CYS A 575 10.28 4.59 26.53
C CYS A 575 11.58 4.44 27.34
N MET A 576 12.60 5.25 27.07
CA MET A 576 13.88 5.15 27.79
C MET A 576 13.77 5.61 29.25
N ARG A 577 12.94 6.63 29.53
CA ARG A 577 12.66 7.08 30.89
C ARG A 577 11.90 6.02 31.68
N GLY A 578 10.84 5.46 31.09
CA GLY A 578 10.10 4.35 31.66
C GLY A 578 10.99 3.13 31.93
N LEU A 579 11.94 2.83 31.03
CA LEU A 579 12.84 1.68 31.18
C LEU A 579 13.80 1.83 32.37
N ALA A 580 14.25 3.07 32.65
CA ALA A 580 15.06 3.36 33.82
C ALA A 580 14.26 3.21 35.13
N GLU A 581 12.99 3.61 35.15
CA GLU A 581 12.11 3.49 36.33
C GLU A 581 11.60 2.06 36.54
N TRP A 582 11.37 1.31 35.45
CA TRP A 582 10.81 -0.04 35.43
C TRP A 582 11.47 -1.01 36.43
N HIS A 583 12.79 -0.94 36.54
CA HIS A 583 13.55 -1.87 37.38
C HIS A 583 13.36 -1.65 38.88
N ASP A 584 13.02 -0.42 39.30
CA ASP A 584 12.82 -0.05 40.69
C ASP A 584 11.34 -0.01 41.05
N ASP A 585 10.50 0.61 40.21
CA ASP A 585 9.06 0.72 40.38
C ASP A 585 8.32 0.43 39.05
N PRO A 586 7.96 -0.84 38.81
CA PRO A 586 7.10 -1.30 37.73
C PRO A 586 5.85 -0.45 37.46
N ALA A 587 5.20 0.05 38.50
CA ALA A 587 3.95 0.79 38.38
C ALA A 587 4.17 2.24 37.95
N ALA A 588 5.28 2.86 38.38
CA ALA A 588 5.64 4.23 38.03
C ALA A 588 5.98 4.40 36.55
N ALA A 589 6.46 3.35 35.88
CA ALA A 589 6.86 3.39 34.47
C ALA A 589 5.69 3.28 33.47
N ARG A 590 4.54 2.72 33.90
CA ARG A 590 3.38 2.44 33.02
C ARG A 590 2.83 3.67 32.27
N PRO A 591 2.67 4.86 32.89
CA PRO A 591 2.13 6.04 32.19
C PRO A 591 3.00 6.48 31.01
N ASP A 592 4.32 6.41 31.15
CA ASP A 592 5.27 6.82 30.10
C ASP A 592 5.17 5.89 28.89
N PHE A 593 5.11 4.57 29.11
CA PHE A 593 4.96 3.62 28.01
C PHE A 593 3.59 3.69 27.33
N ALA A 594 2.51 3.91 28.09
CA ALA A 594 1.20 4.12 27.51
C ALA A 594 1.18 5.38 26.63
N GLN A 595 1.77 6.48 27.09
CA GLN A 595 1.89 7.69 26.29
C GLN A 595 2.79 7.50 25.06
N ALA A 596 3.88 6.73 25.19
CA ALA A 596 4.75 6.39 24.06
C ALA A 596 4.01 5.59 22.99
N ALA A 597 3.24 4.57 23.40
CA ALA A 597 2.42 3.76 22.50
C ALA A 597 1.37 4.62 21.75
N ALA A 598 0.71 5.55 22.45
CA ALA A 598 -0.24 6.47 21.81
C ALA A 598 0.44 7.39 20.76
N LEU A 599 1.55 8.05 21.15
CA LEU A 599 2.27 8.97 20.25
C LEU A 599 2.85 8.27 19.01
N SER A 600 3.34 7.03 19.18
CA SER A 600 3.87 6.25 18.06
C SER A 600 2.77 5.65 17.19
N GLY A 601 1.64 5.26 17.77
CA GLY A 601 0.44 4.85 17.06
C GLY A 601 -0.10 5.95 16.14
N ASP A 602 -0.19 7.19 16.62
CA ASP A 602 -0.71 8.34 15.87
C ASP A 602 0.05 8.65 14.55
N VAL A 603 1.29 8.17 14.43
CA VAL A 603 2.16 8.37 13.25
C VAL A 603 2.57 7.05 12.57
N ASP A 604 1.89 5.95 12.93
CA ASP A 604 2.26 4.55 12.68
C ASP A 604 3.77 4.25 12.75
N ASP A 605 4.45 4.75 13.78
CA ASP A 605 5.81 4.33 14.11
C ASP A 605 5.77 2.94 14.76
N LEU A 606 5.87 1.91 13.92
CA LEU A 606 5.77 0.52 14.36
C LEU A 606 6.93 0.14 15.29
N LEU A 607 8.12 0.71 15.10
CA LEU A 607 9.29 0.41 15.92
C LEU A 607 9.11 0.99 17.33
N GLY A 608 8.71 2.26 17.42
CA GLY A 608 8.38 2.92 18.68
C GLY A 608 7.26 2.21 19.43
N THR A 609 6.21 1.83 18.71
CA THR A 609 5.06 1.10 19.29
C THR A 609 5.49 -0.27 19.83
N ALA A 610 6.31 -1.02 19.08
CA ALA A 610 6.80 -2.34 19.50
C ALA A 610 7.60 -2.27 20.82
N ILE A 611 8.47 -1.26 20.95
CA ILE A 611 9.26 -1.04 22.18
C ILE A 611 8.34 -0.72 23.37
N ALA A 612 7.38 0.19 23.19
CA ALA A 612 6.45 0.57 24.25
C ALA A 612 5.60 -0.62 24.73
N VAL A 613 5.06 -1.39 23.79
CA VAL A 613 4.21 -2.56 24.05
C VAL A 613 5.01 -3.69 24.73
N GLU A 614 6.26 -3.90 24.34
CA GLU A 614 7.15 -4.87 25.01
C GLU A 614 7.29 -4.58 26.49
N VAL A 615 7.70 -3.35 26.83
CA VAL A 615 7.95 -3.06 28.23
C VAL A 615 6.64 -3.07 29.02
N LEU A 616 5.52 -2.66 28.43
CA LEU A 616 4.20 -2.83 29.04
C LEU A 616 3.87 -4.31 29.32
N ALA A 617 4.27 -5.23 28.44
CA ALA A 617 4.11 -6.66 28.67
C ALA A 617 4.92 -7.12 29.89
N TRP A 618 6.17 -6.70 30.00
CA TRP A 618 7.02 -7.02 31.15
C TRP A 618 6.42 -6.41 32.44
N THR A 619 5.86 -5.20 32.36
CA THR A 619 5.15 -4.56 33.47
C THR A 619 3.93 -5.31 33.95
N ALA A 620 3.13 -5.81 33.02
CA ALA A 620 1.99 -6.65 33.34
C ALA A 620 2.44 -7.97 33.99
N ALA A 621 3.54 -8.58 33.51
CA ALA A 621 4.07 -9.82 34.08
C ALA A 621 4.51 -9.65 35.54
N ALA A 622 5.30 -8.61 35.86
CA ALA A 622 5.75 -8.39 37.24
C ALA A 622 4.60 -7.98 38.18
N ALA A 623 3.55 -7.33 37.64
CA ALA A 623 2.34 -7.01 38.39
C ALA A 623 1.38 -8.22 38.58
N GLY A 624 1.74 -9.41 38.08
CA GLY A 624 0.91 -10.61 38.15
C GLY A 624 -0.28 -10.62 37.17
N GLN A 625 -0.31 -9.70 36.21
CA GLN A 625 -1.33 -9.59 35.17
C GLN A 625 -0.95 -10.47 33.96
N PHE A 626 -0.80 -11.78 34.21
CA PHE A 626 -0.18 -12.71 33.26
C PHE A 626 -0.91 -12.83 31.92
N GLU A 627 -2.26 -12.83 31.91
CA GLU A 627 -3.03 -12.88 30.67
C GLU A 627 -2.82 -11.60 29.83
N ARG A 628 -2.87 -10.42 30.46
CA ARG A 628 -2.58 -9.13 29.81
C ARG A 628 -1.16 -9.11 29.24
N SER A 629 -0.18 -9.56 30.02
CA SER A 629 1.21 -9.69 29.55
C SER A 629 1.31 -10.60 28.33
N ALA A 630 0.69 -11.78 28.35
CA ALA A 630 0.74 -12.72 27.23
C ALA A 630 0.12 -12.12 25.94
N ILE A 631 -0.99 -11.37 26.06
CA ILE A 631 -1.58 -10.64 24.92
C ILE A 631 -0.62 -9.55 24.42
N LEU A 632 -0.04 -8.74 25.31
CA LEU A 632 0.92 -7.70 24.92
C LEU A 632 2.19 -8.29 24.29
N LEU A 633 2.69 -9.43 24.77
CA LEU A 633 3.83 -10.14 24.17
C LEU A 633 3.53 -10.59 22.74
N GLY A 634 2.31 -11.06 22.48
CA GLY A 634 1.85 -11.43 21.14
C GLY A 634 1.67 -10.21 20.22
N ALA A 635 1.14 -9.11 20.75
CA ALA A 635 1.05 -7.86 20.02
C ALA A 635 2.44 -7.31 19.66
N ALA A 636 3.38 -7.33 20.62
CA ALA A 636 4.77 -6.96 20.40
C ALA A 636 5.45 -7.83 19.34
N ASP A 637 5.25 -9.16 19.35
CA ASP A 637 5.79 -10.05 18.31
C ASP A 637 5.33 -9.65 16.91
N ALA A 638 4.05 -9.33 16.80
CA ALA A 638 3.43 -8.92 15.56
C ALA A 638 3.98 -7.55 15.10
N LEU A 639 4.13 -6.59 16.02
CA LEU A 639 4.70 -5.27 15.75
C LEU A 639 6.18 -5.32 15.38
N TRP A 640 7.01 -6.12 16.06
CA TRP A 640 8.43 -6.30 15.71
C TRP A 640 8.58 -6.89 14.31
N SER A 641 7.81 -7.94 14.03
CA SER A 641 7.76 -8.55 12.71
C SER A 641 7.33 -7.54 11.64
N ALA A 642 6.32 -6.73 11.95
CA ALA A 642 5.86 -5.66 11.09
C ALA A 642 6.91 -4.54 10.95
N ALA A 643 7.75 -4.27 11.95
CA ALA A 643 8.86 -3.32 11.89
C ALA A 643 10.11 -3.83 11.15
N GLY A 644 10.05 -5.03 10.55
CA GLY A 644 11.18 -5.64 9.83
C GLY A 644 12.24 -6.24 10.76
N ASN A 645 11.87 -6.52 12.02
CA ASN A 645 12.76 -7.03 13.05
C ASN A 645 12.28 -8.39 13.58
N PRO A 646 13.18 -9.36 13.85
CA PRO A 646 12.79 -10.67 14.36
C PRO A 646 12.37 -10.66 15.84
N GLY A 647 12.45 -9.51 16.52
CA GLY A 647 12.13 -9.33 17.94
C GLY A 647 12.83 -8.11 18.51
N VAL A 648 12.99 -8.07 19.83
CA VAL A 648 13.61 -6.95 20.55
C VAL A 648 14.99 -6.63 19.98
N VAL A 649 15.10 -5.42 19.43
CA VAL A 649 16.27 -4.97 18.68
C VAL A 649 17.46 -4.69 19.60
N ILE A 650 17.24 -4.21 20.83
CA ILE A 650 18.30 -3.99 21.81
C ILE A 650 18.61 -5.33 22.52
N PRO A 651 19.78 -5.95 22.30
CA PRO A 651 20.06 -7.31 22.80
C PRO A 651 19.96 -7.42 24.32
N ALA A 652 20.45 -6.41 25.04
CA ALA A 652 20.41 -6.33 26.50
C ALA A 652 19.00 -6.42 27.10
N LEU A 653 17.95 -6.15 26.31
CA LEU A 653 16.56 -6.19 26.77
C LEU A 653 15.85 -7.53 26.51
N ARG A 654 16.46 -8.45 25.75
CA ARG A 654 15.85 -9.75 25.41
C ARG A 654 15.61 -10.63 26.63
N SER A 655 16.47 -10.54 27.64
CA SER A 655 16.31 -11.29 28.90
C SER A 655 15.01 -10.95 29.63
N ASN A 656 14.58 -9.68 29.62
CA ASN A 656 13.33 -9.26 30.25
C ASN A 656 12.11 -9.90 29.55
N ARG A 657 12.16 -10.02 28.23
CA ARG A 657 11.12 -10.70 27.44
C ARG A 657 11.06 -12.19 27.77
N ASP A 658 12.21 -12.86 27.84
CA ASP A 658 12.28 -14.29 28.17
C ASP A 658 11.77 -14.58 29.60
N GLU A 659 12.09 -13.70 30.56
CA GLU A 659 11.58 -13.76 31.93
C GLU A 659 10.06 -13.57 31.97
N ALA A 660 9.54 -12.53 31.31
CA ALA A 660 8.10 -12.26 31.26
C ALA A 660 7.33 -13.44 30.62
N ARG A 661 7.85 -14.01 29.53
CA ARG A 661 7.29 -15.21 28.90
C ARG A 661 7.27 -16.39 29.86
N THR A 662 8.38 -16.67 30.54
CA THR A 662 8.50 -17.78 31.49
C THR A 662 7.50 -17.64 32.65
N LEU A 663 7.35 -16.44 33.20
CA LEU A 663 6.37 -16.14 34.25
C LEU A 663 4.94 -16.39 33.77
N CYS A 664 4.60 -15.93 32.56
CA CYS A 664 3.26 -16.10 32.00
C CYS A 664 2.94 -17.56 31.66
N GLU A 665 3.87 -18.27 31.03
CA GLU A 665 3.74 -19.71 30.72
C GLU A 665 3.57 -20.54 31.99
N GLY A 666 4.34 -20.24 33.04
CA GLY A 666 4.25 -20.90 34.35
C GLY A 666 2.92 -20.65 35.08
N ALA A 667 2.39 -19.43 35.00
CA ALA A 667 1.15 -19.05 35.70
C ALA A 667 -0.13 -19.46 34.97
N LEU A 668 -0.17 -19.34 33.63
CA LEU A 668 -1.35 -19.63 32.82
C LEU A 668 -1.40 -21.09 32.34
N GLY A 669 -0.23 -21.73 32.22
CA GLY A 669 -0.05 -22.98 31.49
C GLY A 669 0.01 -22.77 29.97
N ALA A 670 0.70 -23.67 29.27
CA ALA A 670 1.07 -23.52 27.86
C ALA A 670 -0.11 -23.19 26.93
N ARG A 671 -1.25 -23.89 27.06
CA ARG A 671 -2.41 -23.68 26.16
C ARG A 671 -3.06 -22.30 26.32
N ALA A 672 -3.20 -21.83 27.56
CA ALA A 672 -3.82 -20.53 27.82
C ALA A 672 -2.86 -19.39 27.42
N PHE A 673 -1.57 -19.56 27.69
CA PHE A 673 -0.53 -18.66 27.21
C PHE A 673 -0.54 -18.55 25.67
N ASP A 674 -0.50 -19.68 24.94
CA ASP A 674 -0.53 -19.68 23.48
C ASP A 674 -1.79 -19.02 22.90
N THR A 675 -2.93 -19.17 23.58
CA THR A 675 -4.20 -18.55 23.17
C THR A 675 -4.16 -17.03 23.37
N ALA A 676 -3.64 -16.57 24.50
CA ALA A 676 -3.48 -15.15 24.80
C ALA A 676 -2.48 -14.47 23.85
N VAL A 677 -1.33 -15.11 23.59
CA VAL A 677 -0.35 -14.64 22.61
C VAL A 677 -0.97 -14.53 21.23
N ARG A 678 -1.70 -15.56 20.77
CA ARG A 678 -2.38 -15.53 19.47
C ARG A 678 -3.38 -14.38 19.38
N ARG A 679 -4.18 -14.17 20.43
CA ARG A 679 -5.11 -13.04 20.52
C ARG A 679 -4.39 -11.70 20.37
N GLY A 680 -3.24 -11.56 21.02
CA GLY A 680 -2.36 -10.38 20.87
C GLY A 680 -1.88 -10.16 19.45
N CYS A 681 -1.43 -11.22 18.77
CA CYS A 681 -0.98 -11.13 17.38
C CYS A 681 -2.12 -10.78 16.39
N GLU A 682 -3.37 -11.03 16.75
CA GLU A 682 -4.55 -10.78 15.92
C GLU A 682 -5.07 -9.33 16.04
N LEU A 683 -4.60 -8.55 17.03
CA LEU A 683 -5.00 -7.15 17.21
C LEU A 683 -4.45 -6.27 16.08
N THR A 684 -5.24 -5.29 15.65
CA THR A 684 -4.82 -4.19 14.78
C THR A 684 -3.96 -3.17 15.56
N LEU A 685 -3.23 -2.28 14.87
CA LEU A 685 -2.41 -1.27 15.53
C LEU A 685 -3.22 -0.40 16.52
N ASP A 686 -4.39 0.10 16.09
CA ASP A 686 -5.27 0.91 16.93
C ASP A 686 -5.74 0.13 18.17
N GLU A 687 -6.13 -1.14 18.00
CA GLU A 687 -6.54 -1.99 19.11
C GLU A 687 -5.39 -2.31 20.07
N VAL A 688 -4.16 -2.46 19.56
CA VAL A 688 -2.96 -2.63 20.39
C VAL A 688 -2.71 -1.37 21.22
N VAL A 689 -2.79 -0.20 20.60
CA VAL A 689 -2.61 1.10 21.29
C VAL A 689 -3.69 1.29 22.36
N ASP A 690 -4.95 1.05 22.01
CA ASP A 690 -6.07 1.13 22.96
C ASP A 690 -5.92 0.14 24.12
N PHE A 691 -5.50 -1.10 23.83
CA PHE A 691 -5.28 -2.11 24.86
C PHE A 691 -4.08 -1.77 25.77
N ALA A 692 -3.01 -1.25 25.18
CA ALA A 692 -1.82 -0.78 25.89
C ALA A 692 -2.17 0.37 26.86
N VAL A 693 -2.93 1.37 26.39
CA VAL A 693 -3.28 2.58 27.14
C VAL A 693 -4.39 2.35 28.16
N ALA A 694 -5.51 1.78 27.72
CA ALA A 694 -6.77 1.79 28.48
C ALA A 694 -7.14 0.43 29.10
N ASP A 695 -6.37 -0.63 28.86
CA ASP A 695 -6.71 -2.01 29.27
C ASP A 695 -8.07 -2.47 28.77
N ARG A 696 -8.45 -1.98 27.59
CA ARG A 696 -9.67 -2.38 26.90
C ARG A 696 -9.28 -3.27 25.74
N LEU A 697 -9.57 -4.56 25.88
CA LEU A 697 -9.63 -5.42 24.72
C LEU A 697 -10.86 -5.00 23.91
N PRO A 698 -10.81 -5.07 22.57
CA PRO A 698 -12.02 -5.15 21.79
C PRO A 698 -12.89 -6.23 22.43
N GLU A 699 -14.18 -5.95 22.67
CA GLU A 699 -15.14 -7.03 22.84
C GLU A 699 -14.87 -7.97 21.67
N ALA A 700 -14.55 -9.23 21.97
CA ALA A 700 -14.33 -10.21 20.92
C ALA A 700 -15.54 -10.05 20.00
N ALA A 701 -15.32 -9.58 18.76
CA ALA A 701 -16.38 -9.46 17.78
C ALA A 701 -17.11 -10.78 17.93
N PRO A 702 -18.40 -10.76 18.36
CA PRO A 702 -19.07 -11.98 18.78
C PRO A 702 -18.75 -12.95 17.68
N THR A 703 -18.00 -14.02 18.01
CA THR A 703 -17.74 -15.09 17.06
C THR A 703 -19.12 -15.29 16.47
N GLU A 704 -19.29 -15.09 15.16
CA GLU A 704 -20.58 -15.19 14.51
C GLU A 704 -21.07 -16.63 14.73
N ARG A 705 -21.54 -16.93 15.94
CA ARG A 705 -22.61 -17.83 16.24
C ARG A 705 -23.73 -17.16 15.50
N ALA A 706 -23.88 -17.55 14.24
CA ALA A 706 -24.92 -17.12 13.34
C ALA A 706 -26.20 -16.92 14.15
N ALA A 707 -26.46 -15.66 14.52
CA ALA A 707 -27.73 -15.26 15.08
C ALA A 707 -28.67 -15.40 13.88
N SER A 708 -29.37 -16.52 13.87
CA SER A 708 -30.20 -16.95 12.76
C SER A 708 -31.39 -16.00 12.62
N ASP A 709 -31.28 -15.02 11.75
CA ASP A 709 -32.45 -14.26 11.29
C ASP A 709 -33.19 -15.05 10.19
N LEU A 710 -33.60 -16.28 10.52
CA LEU A 710 -34.70 -16.90 9.78
C LEU A 710 -35.95 -16.10 10.11
N THR A 711 -36.63 -15.62 9.07
CA THR A 711 -37.97 -15.04 9.24
C THR A 711 -38.89 -16.08 9.85
N PRO A 712 -39.99 -15.69 10.54
CA PRO A 712 -40.96 -16.64 11.10
C PRO A 712 -41.42 -17.71 10.09
N ARG A 713 -41.52 -17.31 8.81
CA ARG A 713 -41.90 -18.22 7.72
C ARG A 713 -40.80 -19.19 7.32
N GLU A 714 -39.55 -18.75 7.31
CA GLU A 714 -38.39 -19.62 7.06
C GLU A 714 -38.15 -20.59 8.22
N GLN A 715 -38.40 -20.15 9.47
CA GLN A 715 -38.34 -20.98 10.66
C GLN A 715 -39.39 -22.10 10.61
N GLU A 716 -40.65 -21.77 10.29
CA GLU A 716 -41.74 -22.74 10.12
C GLU A 716 -41.43 -23.76 9.00
N VAL A 717 -40.85 -23.30 7.89
CA VAL A 717 -40.40 -24.19 6.80
C VAL A 717 -39.25 -25.10 7.26
N ALA A 718 -38.28 -24.59 8.02
CA ALA A 718 -37.17 -25.37 8.56
C ALA A 718 -37.64 -26.45 9.54
N GLU A 719 -38.62 -26.17 10.39
CA GLU A 719 -39.23 -27.15 11.30
C GLU A 719 -39.97 -28.27 10.55
N LEU A 720 -40.69 -27.93 9.49
CA LEU A 720 -41.35 -28.93 8.64
C LEU A 720 -40.35 -29.75 7.82
N VAL A 721 -39.21 -29.15 7.45
CA VAL A 721 -38.08 -29.88 6.86
C VAL A 721 -37.52 -30.90 7.84
N ALA A 722 -37.34 -30.52 9.12
CA ALA A 722 -36.84 -31.40 10.18
C ALA A 722 -37.79 -32.57 10.49
N GLN A 723 -39.09 -32.38 10.30
CA GLN A 723 -40.10 -33.45 10.36
C GLN A 723 -40.06 -34.41 9.15
N GLY A 724 -39.15 -34.22 8.19
CA GLY A 724 -38.98 -35.09 7.03
C GLY A 724 -39.99 -34.86 5.90
N LEU A 725 -40.77 -33.77 5.94
CA LEU A 725 -41.74 -33.48 4.88
C LEU A 725 -41.02 -33.10 3.58
N THR A 726 -41.63 -33.39 2.43
CA THR A 726 -41.16 -32.94 1.11
C THR A 726 -41.66 -31.52 0.81
N ASN A 727 -41.05 -30.80 -0.14
CA ASN A 727 -41.53 -29.46 -0.54
C ASN A 727 -43.01 -29.44 -0.96
N LYS A 728 -43.51 -30.54 -1.55
CA LYS A 728 -44.93 -30.71 -1.90
C LYS A 728 -45.81 -30.80 -0.66
N ALA A 729 -45.44 -31.62 0.32
CA ALA A 729 -46.19 -31.78 1.56
C ALA A 729 -46.17 -30.50 2.42
N ILE A 730 -45.05 -29.77 2.43
CA ILE A 730 -44.95 -28.45 3.09
C ILE A 730 -45.85 -27.43 2.40
N ALA A 731 -45.86 -27.40 1.06
CA ALA A 731 -46.70 -26.50 0.27
C ALA A 731 -48.20 -26.71 0.56
N GLU A 732 -48.63 -27.98 0.65
CA GLU A 732 -50.00 -28.36 1.03
C GLU A 732 -50.33 -27.94 2.47
N LYS A 733 -49.41 -28.17 3.43
CA LYS A 733 -49.61 -27.84 4.85
C LYS A 733 -49.63 -26.33 5.12
N LEU A 734 -48.85 -25.56 4.37
CA LEU A 734 -48.71 -24.11 4.53
C LEU A 734 -49.60 -23.31 3.56
N VAL A 735 -50.38 -23.97 2.71
CA VAL A 735 -51.27 -23.39 1.68
C VAL A 735 -50.53 -22.37 0.80
N ILE A 736 -49.35 -22.76 0.29
CA ILE A 736 -48.51 -21.94 -0.61
C ILE A 736 -48.01 -22.78 -1.78
N SER A 737 -47.42 -22.14 -2.81
CA SER A 737 -46.90 -22.89 -3.96
C SER A 737 -45.63 -23.68 -3.61
N GLN A 738 -45.42 -24.83 -4.27
CA GLN A 738 -44.20 -25.63 -4.11
C GLN A 738 -42.92 -24.85 -4.46
N ARG A 739 -43.01 -23.90 -5.41
CA ARG A 739 -41.91 -23.02 -5.80
C ARG A 739 -41.56 -22.02 -4.68
N THR A 740 -42.56 -21.55 -3.94
CA THR A 740 -42.37 -20.67 -2.77
C THR A 740 -41.66 -21.42 -1.64
N VAL A 741 -42.05 -22.68 -1.37
CA VAL A 741 -41.35 -23.53 -0.38
C VAL A 741 -39.91 -23.78 -0.79
N GLN A 742 -39.65 -24.07 -2.07
CA GLN A 742 -38.30 -24.24 -2.57
C GLN A 742 -37.44 -22.98 -2.35
N GLY A 743 -37.97 -21.80 -2.66
CA GLY A 743 -37.28 -20.53 -2.38
C GLY A 743 -36.98 -20.32 -0.89
N HIS A 744 -37.93 -20.64 0.01
CA HIS A 744 -37.67 -20.57 1.45
C HIS A 744 -36.61 -21.58 1.90
N VAL A 745 -36.58 -22.79 1.38
CA VAL A 745 -35.54 -23.78 1.70
C VAL A 745 -34.17 -23.30 1.20
N GLU A 746 -34.08 -22.75 -0.02
CA GLU A 746 -32.85 -22.18 -0.57
C GLU A 746 -32.36 -20.99 0.26
N HIS A 747 -33.27 -20.12 0.72
CA HIS A 747 -32.93 -19.01 1.63
C HIS A 747 -32.48 -19.50 3.00
N VAL A 748 -33.12 -20.53 3.57
CA VAL A 748 -32.69 -21.14 4.84
C VAL A 748 -31.29 -21.74 4.69
N LEU A 749 -31.02 -22.46 3.60
CA LEU A 749 -29.69 -23.00 3.30
C LEU A 749 -28.64 -21.88 3.17
N ALA A 750 -28.96 -20.83 2.43
CA ALA A 750 -28.06 -19.69 2.23
C ALA A 750 -27.79 -18.90 3.53
N LYS A 751 -28.82 -18.67 4.34
CA LYS A 751 -28.72 -17.94 5.62
C LYS A 751 -27.97 -18.73 6.70
N LEU A 752 -28.10 -20.06 6.71
CA LEU A 752 -27.45 -20.94 7.68
C LEU A 752 -26.12 -21.52 7.18
N GLY A 753 -25.70 -21.22 5.95
CA GLY A 753 -24.46 -21.75 5.36
C GLY A 753 -24.50 -23.26 5.09
N PHE A 754 -25.68 -23.83 4.85
CA PHE A 754 -25.87 -25.25 4.63
C PHE A 754 -25.94 -25.61 3.14
N ASN A 755 -25.45 -26.80 2.79
CA ASN A 755 -25.43 -27.31 1.42
C ASN A 755 -26.46 -28.42 1.19
N SER A 756 -27.19 -28.84 2.23
CA SER A 756 -28.16 -29.92 2.14
C SER A 756 -29.34 -29.74 3.10
N ARG A 757 -30.49 -30.25 2.68
CA ARG A 757 -31.73 -30.27 3.48
C ARG A 757 -31.55 -31.04 4.80
N THR A 758 -30.68 -32.05 4.83
CA THR A 758 -30.36 -32.84 6.02
C THR A 758 -29.68 -31.99 7.11
N GLN A 759 -28.88 -30.99 6.72
CA GLN A 759 -28.26 -30.07 7.67
C GLN A 759 -29.28 -29.13 8.33
N ILE A 760 -30.32 -28.70 7.60
CA ILE A 760 -31.45 -27.96 8.20
C ILE A 760 -32.11 -28.81 9.30
N ALA A 761 -32.36 -30.10 9.02
CA ALA A 761 -32.99 -30.99 9.99
C ALA A 761 -32.11 -31.19 11.24
N ALA A 762 -30.79 -31.37 11.07
CA ALA A 762 -29.86 -31.49 12.19
C ALA A 762 -29.82 -30.22 13.06
N TRP A 763 -29.79 -29.05 12.42
CA TRP A 763 -29.75 -27.76 13.09
C TRP A 763 -31.01 -27.45 13.91
N VAL A 764 -32.20 -27.80 13.40
CA VAL A 764 -33.45 -27.63 14.17
C VAL A 764 -33.46 -28.54 15.41
N VAL A 765 -32.94 -29.76 15.31
CA VAL A 765 -32.86 -30.70 16.44
C VAL A 765 -31.88 -30.21 17.50
N GLU A 766 -30.70 -29.70 17.11
CA GLU A 766 -29.72 -29.14 18.03
C GLU A 766 -30.28 -27.97 18.85
N ARG A 767 -31.12 -27.12 18.24
CA ARG A 767 -31.76 -26.00 18.95
C ARG A 767 -32.93 -26.39 19.85
N GLY A 768 -33.63 -27.48 19.54
CA GLY A 768 -34.70 -28.00 20.39
C GLY A 768 -34.21 -28.59 21.73
N HIS A 769 -32.91 -28.80 21.88
CA HIS A 769 -32.28 -29.32 23.11
C HIS A 769 -31.72 -28.22 24.04
N GLU A 770 -31.77 -26.93 23.64
CA GLU A 770 -31.26 -25.79 24.42
C GLU A 770 -32.37 -24.97 25.15
N THR A 771 -33.62 -25.45 25.15
CA THR A 771 -34.73 -24.98 26.02
C THR A 771 -35.10 -26.04 27.03
#